data_AF-A0AAE0XIN3-F1
#
_entry.id   AF-A0AAE0XIN3-F1
#
_cell.length_a   1.000
_cell.length_b   1.000
_cell.length_c   1.000
_cell.angle_alpha   90.00
_cell.angle_beta   90.00
_cell.angle_gamma   90.00
#
_symmetry.space_group_name_H-M   'P 1'
#
loop_
_entity.id
_entity.type
_entity.pdbx_description
1 polymer ?
#
loop_
_entity_poly.entity_id
_entity_poly.type
_entity_poly.pdbx_seq_one_letter_code
_entity_poly.pdbx_strand_id
1 'polypeptide(L)'
;MCLRVPRWTSQALIKQVRIPQRRPVRQLQFQLRSCSSCDTASASASASPSSGGPALPLRTSAPDHRDLGLQQELFTTSIYSPGSPIFLPNGARIFNRLVEFLRKQYVHYGFQEVITPTIFKKALWAKSGHLDNYADDMFTVTSTSPSRADTKETGEEDEYGLKPMNCPGHCLIFASQKRSYRDLPIRYADFSPLHRNEISGALSGLTRVRRFHQDDGHIFCRPSQIEDEIRKTLDFIRVAYSVFRLGPYRLALSTRPAEHYIGSLEDWEQAESSLKRALDASGQAWTVNEGDGAFYGPKIDVILKDSDGKEHQTATIQLDFQLPKRFELEYQSPAPEVEQRGETTTDPELLAVSGSVRPVLVHRAVLGSVERLMALLIEHFDGKWPFWLNPRQGIILTVNDSEPVLQWARHTQKVLLGISSEATADGLGSPTQLAVDVDDSARSLPLKVREAKSKGYGMIIVVGPKDVAKGTVAVDASGIPQVGDKPRAAQKSVQMTPEELLRLMKTKVDAASSTPRRPVINMDLSNPSDPPPDYITAAASHGIRLRQSAPIKRGPLPLELPLLAHLKSKRVILASASPRRKAMLAQIGLTGIEVIPSTEPEDLDSASLGPEAYVAATARRKCLHVYKLALDRQEAAIAASKKPPTAAEPNPFPGPASDLEEPALVIAADTIIATRAGKVLEKPRSSAEHVRMLQVLRDTRVHRVLTAVCVMAPKADASHPGYEIASHTEHTNVYFARADDGLPDDVIESYVRTREGADKAGGYALQGVGGMLLVEKIEGSVDNVIGLPVRKCLQLCEKVIFRQGEDADVSSGEEE
;
A
#
# COMPACT_ATOMS: atom_id res chain seq x y z
N MET A 1 -16.74 -20.83 -48.82
CA MET A 1 -17.64 -19.73 -49.22
C MET A 1 -17.00 -18.42 -48.77
N CYS A 2 -16.38 -17.72 -49.72
CA CYS A 2 -15.84 -16.35 -49.56
C CYS A 2 -16.98 -15.33 -49.52
N LEU A 3 -16.75 -14.16 -48.91
CA LEU A 3 -17.31 -12.83 -49.29
C LEU A 3 -16.49 -11.76 -48.53
N ARG A 4 -15.39 -11.21 -49.09
CA ARG A 4 -15.23 -10.05 -49.99
C ARG A 4 -15.97 -8.76 -49.57
N VAL A 5 -15.13 -7.76 -49.26
CA VAL A 5 -15.41 -6.33 -49.03
C VAL A 5 -15.69 -5.60 -50.35
N PRO A 6 -16.60 -4.61 -50.40
CA PRO A 6 -16.60 -3.60 -51.46
C PRO A 6 -16.16 -2.21 -50.98
N ARG A 7 -15.30 -1.58 -51.78
CA ARG A 7 -14.98 -0.14 -51.80
C ARG A 7 -16.15 0.65 -52.41
N TRP A 8 -16.35 1.89 -51.97
CA TRP A 8 -17.05 2.92 -52.76
C TRP A 8 -16.29 4.24 -52.74
N THR A 9 -16.03 4.75 -53.94
CA THR A 9 -15.48 6.07 -54.26
C THR A 9 -16.59 7.06 -54.63
N SER A 10 -16.27 8.34 -54.44
CA SER A 10 -17.08 9.56 -54.47
C SER A 10 -17.91 9.86 -55.73
N GLN A 11 -19.06 10.53 -55.56
CA GLN A 11 -19.52 11.64 -56.42
C GLN A 11 -20.52 12.56 -55.69
N ALA A 12 -20.54 13.82 -56.13
CA ALA A 12 -20.90 15.04 -55.40
C ALA A 12 -22.40 15.39 -55.33
N LEU A 13 -22.75 16.25 -54.35
CA LEU A 13 -23.62 17.40 -54.60
C LEU A 13 -23.33 18.54 -53.61
N ILE A 14 -22.78 19.63 -54.17
CA ILE A 14 -22.42 20.88 -53.51
C ILE A 14 -23.62 21.83 -53.59
N LYS A 15 -24.05 22.41 -52.46
CA LYS A 15 -24.73 23.71 -52.44
C LYS A 15 -24.05 24.64 -51.43
N GLN A 16 -23.71 25.82 -51.92
CA GLN A 16 -22.92 26.87 -51.32
C GLN A 16 -23.63 27.54 -50.12
N VAL A 17 -22.89 27.86 -49.06
CA VAL A 17 -23.14 29.05 -48.23
C VAL A 17 -21.80 29.74 -47.95
N ARG A 18 -21.78 31.06 -48.22
CA ARG A 18 -20.61 31.95 -48.22
C ARG A 18 -20.07 32.23 -46.82
N ILE A 19 -18.73 32.24 -46.69
CA ILE A 19 -17.98 32.74 -45.53
C ILE A 19 -17.61 34.21 -45.78
N PRO A 20 -17.91 35.17 -44.88
CA PRO A 20 -17.36 36.52 -44.98
C PRO A 20 -15.99 36.62 -44.29
N GLN A 21 -15.07 37.31 -44.96
CA GLN A 21 -13.70 37.58 -44.51
C GLN A 21 -13.64 38.53 -43.30
N ARG A 22 -12.62 38.30 -42.46
CA ARG A 22 -12.24 39.11 -41.29
C ARG A 22 -11.88 40.55 -41.68
N ARG A 23 -12.34 41.52 -40.89
CA ARG A 23 -11.77 42.89 -40.81
C ARG A 23 -11.13 43.10 -39.43
N PRO A 24 -10.06 43.94 -39.33
CA PRO A 24 -9.25 44.07 -38.12
C PRO A 24 -9.89 44.94 -37.03
N VAL A 25 -9.49 44.66 -35.80
CA VAL A 25 -9.91 45.24 -34.53
C VAL A 25 -9.56 46.73 -34.44
N ARG A 26 -10.55 47.58 -34.09
CA ARG A 26 -10.31 48.92 -33.51
C ARG A 26 -10.40 48.82 -31.99
N GLN A 27 -9.34 49.25 -31.31
CA GLN A 27 -9.31 49.48 -29.87
C GLN A 27 -10.41 50.50 -29.48
N LEU A 28 -11.24 50.14 -28.51
CA LEU A 28 -12.11 51.07 -27.80
C LEU A 28 -11.61 51.16 -26.36
N GLN A 29 -11.00 52.29 -26.04
CA GLN A 29 -10.76 52.75 -24.68
C GLN A 29 -12.11 52.95 -23.99
N PHE A 30 -12.36 52.26 -22.88
CA PHE A 30 -13.43 52.63 -21.95
C PHE A 30 -12.82 53.32 -20.73
N GLN A 31 -13.08 54.63 -20.67
CA GLN A 31 -12.89 55.48 -19.50
C GLN A 31 -13.88 55.05 -18.41
N LEU A 32 -13.36 54.75 -17.22
CA LEU A 32 -14.18 54.67 -16.00
C LEU A 32 -14.58 56.09 -15.61
N ARG A 33 -15.85 56.45 -15.85
CA ARG A 33 -16.49 57.61 -15.24
C ARG A 33 -17.11 57.18 -13.91
N SER A 34 -16.60 57.76 -12.83
CA SER A 34 -17.25 57.79 -11.52
C SER A 34 -18.51 58.68 -11.59
N CYS A 35 -19.61 58.24 -11.00
CA CYS A 35 -20.75 59.10 -10.69
C CYS A 35 -21.01 59.09 -9.18
N SER A 36 -21.01 60.30 -8.64
CA SER A 36 -21.21 60.76 -7.26
C SER A 36 -22.69 61.03 -6.96
N SER A 37 -23.09 60.89 -5.68
CA SER A 37 -24.26 61.48 -4.96
C SER A 37 -24.89 60.42 -4.02
N CYS A 38 -25.16 60.58 -2.71
CA CYS A 38 -25.13 61.67 -1.71
C CYS A 38 -24.95 61.03 -0.30
N ASP A 39 -24.07 61.58 0.58
CA ASP A 39 -24.36 62.37 1.82
C ASP A 39 -24.78 61.55 3.06
N THR A 40 -24.38 61.76 4.32
CA THR A 40 -23.57 62.71 5.13
C THR A 40 -23.33 61.97 6.48
N ALA A 41 -22.25 62.13 7.26
CA ALA A 41 -21.97 63.31 8.09
C ALA A 41 -20.57 63.26 8.76
N SER A 42 -20.00 64.47 8.84
CA SER A 42 -18.90 65.05 9.63
C SER A 42 -18.21 64.27 10.78
N ALA A 43 -16.87 64.36 10.82
CA ALA A 43 -16.15 65.26 11.74
C ALA A 43 -14.67 65.42 11.33
N SER A 44 -14.21 66.67 11.38
CA SER A 44 -12.94 67.21 10.91
C SER A 44 -11.80 67.13 11.93
N ALA A 45 -10.56 66.88 11.46
CA ALA A 45 -9.37 67.56 11.96
C ALA A 45 -8.26 67.55 10.89
N SER A 46 -7.76 68.75 10.60
CA SER A 46 -6.78 69.11 9.59
C SER A 46 -5.33 68.91 10.04
N ALA A 47 -4.48 68.33 9.20
CA ALA A 47 -3.04 68.62 9.14
C ALA A 47 -2.44 68.22 7.78
N SER A 48 -1.78 69.18 7.11
CA SER A 48 -0.95 68.99 5.92
C SER A 48 0.55 68.96 6.33
N PRO A 49 1.51 68.63 5.44
CA PRO A 49 2.35 67.44 5.58
C PRO A 49 3.79 67.75 6.03
N SER A 50 4.41 66.82 6.76
CA SER A 50 5.86 66.82 7.00
C SER A 50 6.48 65.52 6.50
N SER A 51 7.26 65.66 5.42
CA SER A 51 8.53 64.98 5.11
C SER A 51 8.77 63.54 5.56
N GLY A 52 8.98 62.68 4.56
CA GLY A 52 10.16 61.79 4.52
C GLY A 52 10.16 60.59 5.45
N GLY A 53 9.51 59.51 5.03
CA GLY A 53 9.83 58.15 5.47
C GLY A 53 9.83 57.23 4.26
N PRO A 54 10.75 56.25 4.15
CA PRO A 54 10.72 55.30 3.05
C PRO A 54 9.37 54.58 3.11
N ALA A 55 8.64 54.57 1.99
CA ALA A 55 7.43 53.80 1.85
C ALA A 55 7.76 52.34 2.23
N LEU A 56 7.14 51.85 3.31
CA LEU A 56 7.09 50.43 3.60
C LEU A 56 6.69 49.71 2.31
N PRO A 57 7.39 48.64 1.90
CA PRO A 57 7.06 47.96 0.67
C PRO A 57 5.59 47.58 0.71
N LEU A 58 4.84 47.96 -0.35
CA LEU A 58 3.51 47.46 -0.63
C LEU A 58 3.51 45.97 -0.35
N ARG A 59 2.71 45.51 0.62
CA ARG A 59 2.54 44.08 0.89
C ARG A 59 2.28 43.40 -0.44
N THR A 60 3.20 42.54 -0.88
CA THR A 60 2.94 41.62 -1.99
C THR A 60 1.68 40.86 -1.60
N SER A 61 0.63 40.96 -2.41
CA SER A 61 -0.60 40.19 -2.21
C SER A 61 -0.22 38.73 -1.99
N ALA A 62 -0.88 38.05 -1.05
CA ALA A 62 -0.62 36.65 -0.79
C ALA A 62 -0.78 35.83 -2.09
N PRO A 63 0.00 34.74 -2.24
CA PRO A 63 -0.10 33.89 -3.43
C PRO A 63 -1.54 33.39 -3.62
N ASP A 64 -2.10 33.62 -4.80
CA ASP A 64 -3.45 33.16 -5.17
C ASP A 64 -3.35 32.09 -6.27
N HIS A 65 -3.89 30.90 -6.01
CA HIS A 65 -3.84 29.81 -6.99
C HIS A 65 -4.57 30.11 -8.30
N ARG A 66 -5.52 31.06 -8.31
CA ARG A 66 -6.27 31.46 -9.51
C ARG A 66 -5.37 32.20 -10.48
N ASP A 67 -4.60 33.16 -9.97
CA ASP A 67 -3.69 33.96 -10.78
C ASP A 67 -2.46 33.14 -11.19
N LEU A 68 -1.83 32.45 -10.23
CA LEU A 68 -0.67 31.59 -10.49
C LEU A 68 -1.03 30.42 -11.41
N GLY A 69 -2.22 29.84 -11.24
CA GLY A 69 -2.71 28.74 -12.07
C GLY A 69 -2.90 29.14 -13.53
N LEU A 70 -3.40 30.35 -13.80
CA LEU A 70 -3.51 30.91 -15.15
C LEU A 70 -2.12 31.26 -15.71
N GLN A 71 -1.26 31.90 -14.91
CA GLN A 71 0.09 32.29 -15.33
C GLN A 71 0.94 31.08 -15.75
N GLN A 72 0.80 29.95 -15.07
CA GLN A 72 1.55 28.72 -15.36
C GLN A 72 0.83 27.77 -16.33
N GLU A 73 -0.32 28.18 -16.87
CA GLU A 73 -1.14 27.38 -17.78
C GLU A 73 -1.51 26.02 -17.16
N LEU A 74 -1.94 26.02 -15.89
CA LEU A 74 -2.31 24.80 -15.15
C LEU A 74 -3.75 24.40 -15.42
N PHE A 75 -4.68 25.35 -15.39
CA PHE A 75 -6.09 25.11 -15.64
C PHE A 75 -6.76 26.34 -16.24
N THR A 76 -7.96 26.14 -16.77
CA THR A 76 -8.87 27.20 -17.20
C THR A 76 -10.30 26.84 -16.81
N THR A 77 -11.20 27.80 -16.91
CA THR A 77 -12.63 27.65 -16.62
C THR A 77 -13.46 28.03 -17.83
N SER A 78 -14.65 27.43 -17.97
CA SER A 78 -15.57 27.72 -19.06
C SER A 78 -16.98 28.01 -18.52
N ILE A 79 -17.64 29.01 -19.11
CA ILE A 79 -19.05 29.29 -18.82
C ILE A 79 -19.97 28.10 -19.15
N TYR A 80 -19.53 27.22 -20.06
CA TYR A 80 -20.27 26.02 -20.45
C TYR A 80 -20.13 24.87 -19.44
N SER A 81 -19.23 24.97 -18.46
CA SER A 81 -19.13 24.02 -17.35
C SER A 81 -18.72 24.73 -16.04
N PRO A 82 -19.61 25.56 -15.45
CA PRO A 82 -19.31 26.29 -14.22
C PRO A 82 -18.94 25.34 -13.08
N GLY A 83 -17.88 25.65 -12.35
CA GLY A 83 -17.40 24.81 -11.24
C GLY A 83 -16.72 23.51 -11.69
N SER A 84 -16.43 23.33 -12.99
CA SER A 84 -15.67 22.19 -13.50
C SER A 84 -14.36 22.69 -14.12
N PRO A 85 -13.23 22.64 -13.39
CA PRO A 85 -11.96 23.10 -13.93
C PRO A 85 -11.50 22.24 -15.11
N ILE A 86 -10.94 22.89 -16.13
CA ILE A 86 -10.32 22.23 -17.29
C ILE A 86 -8.81 22.25 -17.08
N PHE A 87 -8.25 21.10 -16.72
CA PHE A 87 -6.80 20.96 -16.57
C PHE A 87 -6.10 21.01 -17.93
N LEU A 88 -5.17 21.95 -18.06
CA LEU A 88 -4.27 22.07 -19.21
C LEU A 88 -3.09 21.10 -19.05
N PRO A 89 -2.23 20.91 -20.07
CA PRO A 89 -1.15 19.91 -20.00
C PRO A 89 -0.26 20.01 -18.76
N ASN A 90 0.05 21.22 -18.29
CA ASN A 90 0.87 21.41 -17.09
C ASN A 90 0.12 21.02 -15.81
N GLY A 91 -1.14 21.43 -15.66
CA GLY A 91 -1.95 21.03 -14.51
C GLY A 91 -2.24 19.53 -14.48
N ALA A 92 -2.48 18.93 -15.65
CA ALA A 92 -2.66 17.48 -15.78
C ALA A 92 -1.41 16.69 -15.35
N ARG A 93 -0.19 17.19 -15.65
CA ARG A 93 1.05 16.59 -15.16
C ARG A 93 1.12 16.58 -13.63
N ILE A 94 0.78 17.69 -12.98
CA ILE A 94 0.76 17.81 -11.51
C ILE A 94 -0.29 16.84 -10.95
N PHE A 95 -1.52 16.91 -11.46
CA PHE A 95 -2.63 16.05 -11.06
C PHE A 95 -2.26 14.57 -11.12
N ASN A 96 -1.73 14.10 -12.26
CA ASN A 96 -1.37 12.70 -12.45
C ASN A 96 -0.24 12.26 -11.51
N ARG A 97 0.73 13.13 -11.24
CA ARG A 97 1.82 12.82 -10.29
C ARG A 97 1.33 12.69 -8.86
N LEU A 98 0.36 13.50 -8.43
CA LEU A 98 -0.28 13.36 -7.11
C LEU A 98 -1.02 12.02 -7.00
N VAL A 99 -1.79 11.66 -8.04
CA VAL A 99 -2.51 10.38 -8.11
C VAL A 99 -1.54 9.19 -8.12
N GLU A 100 -0.49 9.25 -8.95
CA GLU A 100 0.53 8.20 -9.03
C GLU A 100 1.32 8.04 -7.73
N PHE A 101 1.63 9.14 -7.05
CA PHE A 101 2.23 9.10 -5.72
C PHE A 101 1.36 8.29 -4.77
N LEU A 102 0.06 8.58 -4.69
CA LEU A 102 -0.84 7.83 -3.81
C LEU A 102 -1.04 6.38 -4.24
N ARG A 103 -1.14 6.08 -5.55
CA ARG A 103 -1.22 4.70 -6.03
C ARG A 103 -0.02 3.86 -5.59
N LYS A 104 1.18 4.44 -5.56
CA LYS A 104 2.37 3.77 -5.00
C LYS A 104 2.21 3.52 -3.50
N GLN A 105 1.68 4.49 -2.76
CA GLN A 105 1.43 4.32 -1.32
C GLN A 105 0.32 3.29 -1.03
N TYR A 106 -0.69 3.14 -1.90
CA TYR A 106 -1.74 2.14 -1.73
C TYR A 106 -1.20 0.72 -1.64
N VAL A 107 -0.12 0.39 -2.37
CA VAL A 107 0.57 -0.90 -2.25
C VAL A 107 1.14 -1.09 -0.85
N HIS A 108 1.76 -0.05 -0.28
CA HIS A 108 2.33 -0.09 1.07
C HIS A 108 1.25 -0.23 2.16
N TYR A 109 0.12 0.47 2.01
CA TYR A 109 -0.98 0.46 2.98
C TYR A 109 -2.03 -0.64 2.70
N GLY A 110 -1.81 -1.51 1.70
CA GLY A 110 -2.67 -2.65 1.39
C GLY A 110 -4.04 -2.30 0.83
N PHE A 111 -4.13 -1.23 0.03
CA PHE A 111 -5.34 -0.82 -0.71
C PHE A 111 -5.38 -1.45 -2.10
N GLN A 112 -6.58 -1.83 -2.54
CA GLN A 112 -6.87 -2.31 -3.88
C GLN A 112 -7.67 -1.24 -4.63
N GLU A 113 -7.12 -0.72 -5.73
CA GLU A 113 -7.82 0.29 -6.54
C GLU A 113 -8.98 -0.36 -7.31
N VAL A 114 -10.14 0.28 -7.29
CA VAL A 114 -11.36 -0.12 -8.01
C VAL A 114 -11.87 1.03 -8.86
N ILE A 115 -12.57 0.71 -9.94
CA ILE A 115 -13.23 1.70 -10.81
C ILE A 115 -14.73 1.42 -10.77
N THR A 116 -15.49 2.37 -10.24
CA THR A 116 -16.95 2.24 -10.09
C THR A 116 -17.71 3.14 -11.07
N PRO A 117 -18.98 2.80 -11.43
CA PRO A 117 -19.81 3.66 -12.24
C PRO A 117 -19.96 5.08 -11.68
N THR A 118 -20.20 6.06 -12.54
CA THR A 118 -20.47 7.46 -12.15
C THR A 118 -21.96 7.75 -11.98
N ILE A 119 -22.81 6.97 -12.62
CA ILE A 119 -24.27 7.12 -12.61
C ILE A 119 -24.88 5.88 -11.97
N PHE A 120 -25.78 6.08 -11.01
CA PHE A 120 -26.54 5.02 -10.36
C PHE A 120 -28.04 5.35 -10.30
N LYS A 121 -28.88 4.31 -10.25
CA LYS A 121 -30.33 4.47 -10.08
C LYS A 121 -30.65 5.19 -8.77
N LYS A 122 -31.71 6.01 -8.76
CA LYS A 122 -32.19 6.72 -7.57
C LYS A 122 -32.41 5.81 -6.35
N ALA A 123 -32.86 4.58 -6.60
CA ALA A 123 -33.05 3.55 -5.58
C ALA A 123 -31.78 3.25 -4.75
N LEU A 124 -30.58 3.34 -5.35
CA LEU A 124 -29.33 3.15 -4.59
C LEU A 124 -29.12 4.26 -3.56
N TRP A 125 -29.43 5.51 -3.93
CA TRP A 125 -29.27 6.67 -3.06
C TRP A 125 -30.30 6.71 -1.93
N ALA A 126 -31.52 6.23 -2.21
CA ALA A 126 -32.52 5.98 -1.18
C ALA A 126 -32.06 4.86 -0.23
N LYS A 127 -31.57 3.74 -0.77
CA LYS A 127 -31.02 2.64 0.03
C LYS A 127 -29.85 3.11 0.89
N SER A 128 -28.96 3.97 0.39
CA SER A 128 -27.84 4.51 1.17
C SER A 128 -28.20 5.64 2.13
N GLY A 129 -29.43 6.18 2.08
CA GLY A 129 -29.85 7.35 2.86
C GLY A 129 -29.25 8.68 2.37
N HIS A 130 -28.53 8.67 1.23
CA HIS A 130 -27.98 9.89 0.66
C HIS A 130 -29.05 10.73 -0.03
N LEU A 131 -30.13 10.10 -0.53
CA LEU A 131 -31.22 10.86 -1.13
C LEU A 131 -31.86 11.82 -0.11
N ASP A 132 -32.08 11.37 1.12
CA ASP A 132 -32.73 12.17 2.16
C ASP A 132 -31.86 13.35 2.63
N ASN A 133 -30.54 13.22 2.54
CA ASN A 133 -29.57 14.17 3.11
C ASN A 133 -28.83 15.03 2.06
N TYR A 134 -28.77 14.58 0.80
CA TYR A 134 -27.94 15.18 -0.26
C TYR A 134 -28.71 15.42 -1.57
N ALA A 135 -30.04 15.20 -1.63
CA ALA A 135 -30.81 15.36 -2.88
C ALA A 135 -30.59 16.72 -3.56
N ASP A 136 -30.62 17.81 -2.80
CA ASP A 136 -30.48 19.18 -3.34
C ASP A 136 -29.07 19.44 -3.91
N ASP A 137 -28.07 18.76 -3.34
CA ASP A 137 -26.66 18.85 -3.73
C ASP A 137 -26.26 17.78 -4.76
N MET A 138 -27.21 17.01 -5.30
CA MET A 138 -26.96 15.97 -6.30
C MET A 138 -27.47 16.36 -7.69
N PHE A 139 -26.68 16.04 -8.72
CA PHE A 139 -27.14 16.15 -10.10
C PHE A 139 -27.97 14.91 -10.48
N THR A 140 -29.18 15.14 -10.98
CA THR A 140 -30.05 14.11 -11.54
C THR A 140 -29.80 13.92 -13.03
N VAL A 141 -29.96 12.67 -13.50
CA VAL A 141 -29.82 12.29 -14.91
C VAL A 141 -31.06 11.49 -15.31
N THR A 142 -31.79 11.97 -16.31
CA THR A 142 -32.99 11.33 -16.84
C THR A 142 -32.72 10.74 -18.23
N SER A 143 -33.10 9.49 -18.45
CA SER A 143 -33.03 8.86 -19.78
C SER A 143 -34.31 9.16 -20.57
N THR A 144 -34.18 9.72 -21.78
CA THR A 144 -35.33 10.10 -22.62
C THR A 144 -35.60 9.14 -23.79
N SER A 145 -34.91 7.98 -23.86
CA SER A 145 -35.10 7.02 -24.96
C SER A 145 -36.39 6.20 -24.80
N PRO A 146 -37.36 6.28 -25.74
CA PRO A 146 -38.62 5.51 -25.68
C PRO A 146 -38.42 4.00 -25.84
N SER A 147 -37.31 3.56 -26.45
CA SER A 147 -37.06 2.17 -26.86
C SER A 147 -36.41 1.28 -25.78
N ARG A 148 -36.37 1.74 -24.53
CA ARG A 148 -35.92 0.98 -23.35
C ARG A 148 -36.94 1.04 -22.21
N ALA A 149 -38.21 1.22 -22.55
CA ALA A 149 -39.29 0.82 -21.68
C ALA A 149 -39.36 -0.72 -21.69
N ASP A 150 -38.35 -1.39 -21.14
CA ASP A 150 -38.50 -2.79 -20.74
C ASP A 150 -39.53 -2.78 -19.59
N THR A 151 -40.78 -3.04 -19.98
CA THR A 151 -41.91 -3.48 -19.15
C THR A 151 -41.94 -2.92 -17.73
N LYS A 152 -42.60 -1.78 -17.52
CA LYS A 152 -43.06 -1.38 -16.18
C LYS A 152 -44.51 -1.80 -15.98
N GLU A 153 -44.69 -2.87 -15.22
CA GLU A 153 -45.91 -3.09 -14.42
C GLU A 153 -46.02 -2.09 -13.24
N THR A 154 -45.06 -1.18 -13.05
CA THR A 154 -44.99 -0.31 -11.85
C THR A 154 -44.92 1.21 -12.09
N GLY A 155 -45.00 1.70 -13.32
CA GLY A 155 -45.21 3.14 -13.59
C GLY A 155 -44.13 4.15 -13.16
N GLU A 156 -42.99 3.72 -12.61
CA GLU A 156 -41.91 4.66 -12.23
C GLU A 156 -41.15 5.16 -13.49
N GLU A 157 -40.58 6.36 -13.50
CA GLU A 157 -39.56 6.74 -14.50
C GLU A 157 -38.18 6.27 -14.02
N ASP A 158 -37.28 5.86 -14.92
CA ASP A 158 -35.92 5.46 -14.55
C ASP A 158 -35.07 6.72 -14.28
N GLU A 159 -35.21 7.29 -13.08
CA GLU A 159 -34.39 8.40 -12.60
C GLU A 159 -33.03 7.90 -12.08
N TYR A 160 -31.96 8.58 -12.50
CA TYR A 160 -30.59 8.31 -12.06
C TYR A 160 -29.99 9.55 -11.39
N GLY A 161 -28.93 9.34 -10.60
CA GLY A 161 -28.12 10.40 -10.02
C GLY A 161 -26.65 10.23 -10.35
N LEU A 162 -25.95 11.33 -10.58
CA LEU A 162 -24.49 11.37 -10.59
C LEU A 162 -23.99 11.23 -9.15
N LYS A 163 -22.96 10.40 -8.95
CA LYS A 163 -22.43 10.14 -7.61
C LYS A 163 -21.79 11.39 -6.97
N PRO A 164 -22.20 11.79 -5.75
CA PRO A 164 -21.50 12.81 -4.96
C PRO A 164 -20.38 12.23 -4.07
N MET A 165 -20.38 10.90 -3.88
CA MET A 165 -19.47 10.09 -3.06
C MET A 165 -19.39 8.64 -3.59
N ASN A 166 -18.31 7.91 -3.31
CA ASN A 166 -18.14 6.54 -3.83
C ASN A 166 -18.67 5.43 -2.91
N CYS A 167 -18.94 5.71 -1.63
CA CYS A 167 -19.21 4.73 -0.58
C CYS A 167 -20.28 3.67 -0.95
N PRO A 168 -21.44 4.05 -1.54
CA PRO A 168 -22.46 3.09 -1.94
C PRO A 168 -21.97 2.09 -2.99
N GLY A 169 -21.14 2.53 -3.95
CA GLY A 169 -20.55 1.66 -4.97
C GLY A 169 -19.59 0.63 -4.35
N HIS A 170 -18.83 1.01 -3.33
CA HIS A 170 -17.90 0.11 -2.64
C HIS A 170 -18.65 -0.90 -1.76
N CYS A 171 -19.79 -0.52 -1.20
CA CYS A 171 -20.69 -1.46 -0.50
C CYS A 171 -21.23 -2.54 -1.46
N LEU A 172 -21.58 -2.17 -2.70
CA LEU A 172 -21.99 -3.14 -3.72
C LEU A 172 -20.86 -4.13 -4.06
N ILE A 173 -19.61 -3.66 -4.15
CA ILE A 173 -18.44 -4.54 -4.37
C ILE A 173 -18.25 -5.48 -3.18
N PHE A 174 -18.35 -4.99 -1.95
CA PHE A 174 -18.24 -5.83 -0.75
C PHE A 174 -19.30 -6.95 -0.78
N ALA A 175 -20.57 -6.57 -1.01
CA ALA A 175 -21.73 -7.47 -1.06
C ALA A 175 -21.71 -8.48 -2.22
N SER A 176 -20.95 -8.21 -3.29
CA SER A 176 -20.90 -9.09 -4.46
C SER A 176 -20.28 -10.47 -4.20
N GLN A 177 -19.59 -10.65 -3.07
CA GLN A 177 -18.92 -11.91 -2.72
C GLN A 177 -19.17 -12.23 -1.24
N LYS A 178 -19.22 -13.53 -0.92
CA LYS A 178 -19.22 -13.98 0.48
C LYS A 178 -17.87 -13.65 1.11
N ARG A 179 -17.90 -13.06 2.31
CA ARG A 179 -16.70 -12.63 3.06
C ARG A 179 -16.53 -13.46 4.32
N SER A 180 -15.29 -13.80 4.65
CA SER A 180 -14.89 -14.39 5.93
C SER A 180 -14.15 -13.34 6.78
N TYR A 181 -14.18 -13.48 8.10
CA TYR A 181 -13.38 -12.65 9.02
C TYR A 181 -11.89 -12.62 8.65
N ARG A 182 -11.39 -13.67 7.98
CA ARG A 182 -9.99 -13.79 7.50
C ARG A 182 -9.67 -12.89 6.32
N ASP A 183 -10.67 -12.48 5.55
CA ASP A 183 -10.49 -11.57 4.43
C ASP A 183 -10.34 -10.11 4.91
N LEU A 184 -10.79 -9.81 6.13
CA LEU A 184 -10.79 -8.46 6.70
C LEU A 184 -9.45 -8.14 7.40
N PRO A 185 -8.89 -6.94 7.19
CA PRO A 185 -9.52 -5.77 6.58
C PRO A 185 -9.42 -5.73 5.04
N ILE A 186 -10.55 -5.45 4.39
CA ILE A 186 -10.63 -5.19 2.94
C ILE A 186 -10.56 -3.69 2.71
N ARG A 187 -9.68 -3.24 1.82
CA ARG A 187 -9.45 -1.82 1.57
C ARG A 187 -9.59 -1.50 0.08
N TYR A 188 -10.61 -0.71 -0.26
CA TYR A 188 -10.80 -0.21 -1.63
C TYR A 188 -10.36 1.25 -1.74
N ALA A 189 -9.74 1.60 -2.86
CA ALA A 189 -9.43 2.97 -3.22
C ALA A 189 -10.04 3.33 -4.58
N ASP A 190 -10.50 4.56 -4.75
CA ASP A 190 -11.21 4.98 -5.96
C ASP A 190 -10.98 6.48 -6.25
N PHE A 191 -10.46 6.78 -7.45
CA PHE A 191 -10.21 8.13 -7.95
C PHE A 191 -11.28 8.61 -8.94
N SER A 192 -12.44 7.96 -8.97
CA SER A 192 -13.53 8.35 -9.86
C SER A 192 -13.96 9.81 -9.67
N PRO A 193 -14.40 10.49 -10.74
CA PRO A 193 -14.93 11.84 -10.64
C PRO A 193 -16.24 11.85 -9.84
N LEU A 194 -16.31 12.76 -8.87
CA LEU A 194 -17.48 13.04 -8.05
C LEU A 194 -18.11 14.36 -8.47
N HIS A 195 -19.43 14.44 -8.31
CA HIS A 195 -20.21 15.63 -8.69
C HIS A 195 -21.11 16.08 -7.55
N ARG A 196 -20.99 17.34 -7.14
CA ARG A 196 -21.87 17.99 -6.16
C ARG A 196 -22.40 19.30 -6.73
N ASN A 197 -23.69 19.54 -6.58
CA ASN A 197 -24.39 20.71 -7.11
C ASN A 197 -24.22 21.94 -6.20
N GLU A 198 -22.96 22.31 -5.95
CA GLU A 198 -22.61 23.47 -5.13
C GLU A 198 -23.25 24.75 -5.68
N ILE A 199 -23.77 25.59 -4.78
CA ILE A 199 -24.35 26.90 -5.10
C ILE A 199 -23.30 27.74 -5.83
N SER A 200 -23.67 28.36 -6.95
CA SER A 200 -22.73 29.04 -7.84
C SER A 200 -21.88 30.12 -7.15
N GLY A 201 -22.43 30.81 -6.14
CA GLY A 201 -21.73 31.83 -5.36
C GLY A 201 -20.67 31.28 -4.38
N ALA A 202 -20.69 29.98 -4.09
CA ALA A 202 -19.72 29.33 -3.21
C ALA A 202 -18.51 28.77 -3.96
N LEU A 203 -18.56 28.72 -5.30
CA LEU A 203 -17.46 28.20 -6.12
C LEU A 203 -16.24 29.13 -6.04
N SER A 204 -15.05 28.54 -5.83
CA SER A 204 -13.82 29.30 -5.68
C SER A 204 -12.62 28.55 -6.25
N GLY A 205 -12.21 28.94 -7.46
CA GLY A 205 -11.05 28.38 -8.16
C GLY A 205 -11.04 26.85 -8.16
N LEU A 206 -10.05 26.25 -7.51
CA LEU A 206 -9.93 24.80 -7.32
C LEU A 206 -10.31 24.32 -5.90
N THR A 207 -10.49 25.24 -4.94
CA THR A 207 -10.79 24.90 -3.54
C THR A 207 -12.22 24.39 -3.33
N ARG A 208 -13.18 24.89 -4.13
CA ARG A 208 -14.59 24.48 -4.12
C ARG A 208 -15.14 24.46 -5.54
N VAL A 209 -15.46 23.26 -6.00
CA VAL A 209 -15.80 22.92 -7.39
C VAL A 209 -16.98 21.95 -7.41
N ARG A 210 -17.72 21.90 -8.52
CA ARG A 210 -18.83 20.96 -8.73
C ARG A 210 -18.36 19.58 -9.15
N ARG A 211 -17.26 19.50 -9.91
CA ARG A 211 -16.61 18.24 -10.30
C ARG A 211 -15.23 18.17 -9.66
N PHE A 212 -14.95 17.09 -8.95
CA PHE A 212 -13.67 16.85 -8.30
C PHE A 212 -13.30 15.37 -8.26
N HIS A 213 -12.05 15.07 -7.98
CA HIS A 213 -11.55 13.71 -7.78
C HIS A 213 -11.03 13.62 -6.34
N GLN A 214 -11.64 12.74 -5.56
CA GLN A 214 -11.21 12.47 -4.20
C GLN A 214 -10.29 11.25 -4.22
N ASP A 215 -9.26 11.23 -3.37
CA ASP A 215 -8.44 10.04 -3.14
C ASP A 215 -9.15 9.05 -2.19
N ASP A 216 -10.37 8.72 -2.57
CA ASP A 216 -11.35 8.11 -1.70
C ASP A 216 -10.95 6.68 -1.34
N GLY A 217 -11.09 6.33 -0.07
CA GLY A 217 -10.74 5.01 0.43
C GLY A 217 -11.79 4.50 1.41
N HIS A 218 -12.16 3.24 1.25
CA HIS A 218 -13.12 2.54 2.12
C HIS A 218 -12.49 1.29 2.70
N ILE A 219 -12.41 1.22 4.03
CA ILE A 219 -11.89 0.07 4.76
C ILE A 219 -13.05 -0.65 5.42
N PHE A 220 -13.29 -1.89 5.03
CA PHE A 220 -14.20 -2.81 5.71
C PHE A 220 -13.38 -3.64 6.69
N CYS A 221 -13.57 -3.39 7.98
CA CYS A 221 -12.80 -4.03 9.04
C CYS A 221 -13.70 -4.62 10.13
N ARG A 222 -13.10 -5.49 10.95
CA ARG A 222 -13.75 -6.00 12.15
C ARG A 222 -13.74 -4.93 13.24
N PRO A 223 -14.69 -4.91 14.18
CA PRO A 223 -14.69 -3.91 15.24
C PRO A 223 -13.37 -3.87 16.05
N SER A 224 -12.75 -5.03 16.28
CA SER A 224 -11.44 -5.16 16.95
C SER A 224 -10.26 -4.56 16.16
N GLN A 225 -10.43 -4.27 14.86
CA GLN A 225 -9.38 -3.74 13.99
C GLN A 225 -9.45 -2.21 13.80
N ILE A 226 -10.49 -1.54 14.31
CA ILE A 226 -10.76 -0.12 14.06
C ILE A 226 -9.54 0.76 14.42
N GLU A 227 -9.00 0.60 15.62
CA GLU A 227 -7.91 1.44 16.14
C GLU A 227 -6.63 1.30 15.29
N ASP A 228 -6.30 0.08 14.88
CA ASP A 228 -5.15 -0.19 14.02
C ASP A 228 -5.31 0.42 12.62
N GLU A 229 -6.50 0.36 12.04
CA GLU A 229 -6.78 0.92 10.71
C GLU A 229 -6.80 2.46 10.73
N ILE A 230 -7.31 3.09 11.80
CA ILE A 230 -7.20 4.54 12.00
C ILE A 230 -5.73 4.95 12.16
N ARG A 231 -4.96 4.23 13.01
CA ARG A 231 -3.53 4.49 13.23
C ARG A 231 -2.73 4.43 11.93
N LYS A 232 -2.95 3.40 11.10
CA LYS A 232 -2.30 3.29 9.78
C LYS A 232 -2.70 4.43 8.84
N THR A 233 -3.96 4.86 8.89
CA THR A 233 -4.45 5.97 8.06
C THR A 233 -3.85 7.32 8.49
N LEU A 234 -3.72 7.57 9.80
CA LEU A 234 -3.00 8.73 10.34
C LEU A 234 -1.52 8.73 9.94
N ASP A 235 -0.87 7.55 9.95
CA ASP A 235 0.51 7.39 9.48
C ASP A 235 0.64 7.75 7.99
N PHE A 236 -0.32 7.29 7.18
CA PHE A 236 -0.38 7.61 5.75
C PHE A 236 -0.52 9.11 5.51
N ILE A 237 -1.42 9.78 6.23
CA ILE A 237 -1.58 11.24 6.15
C ILE A 237 -0.25 11.93 6.49
N ARG A 238 0.41 11.53 7.58
CA ARG A 238 1.69 12.11 8.00
C ARG A 238 2.76 11.96 6.92
N VAL A 239 2.88 10.78 6.30
CA VAL A 239 3.85 10.52 5.22
C VAL A 239 3.56 11.41 4.02
N ALA A 240 2.31 11.45 3.56
CA ALA A 240 1.93 12.27 2.42
C ALA A 240 2.21 13.76 2.67
N TYR A 241 1.83 14.28 3.84
CA TYR A 241 1.96 15.70 4.16
C TYR A 241 3.43 16.09 4.33
N SER A 242 4.25 15.17 4.84
CA SER A 242 5.70 15.37 4.91
C SER A 242 6.35 15.46 3.53
N VAL A 243 5.95 14.60 2.58
CA VAL A 243 6.41 14.65 1.17
C VAL A 243 5.99 15.96 0.51
N PHE A 244 4.75 16.40 0.76
CA PHE A 244 4.24 17.68 0.25
C PHE A 244 4.78 18.91 0.99
N ARG A 245 5.49 18.72 2.10
CA ARG A 245 5.97 19.79 3.00
C ARG A 245 4.84 20.65 3.57
N LEU A 246 3.67 20.06 3.73
CA LEU A 246 2.51 20.70 4.35
C LEU A 246 2.57 20.52 5.87
N GLY A 247 2.54 21.64 6.60
CA GLY A 247 2.50 21.64 8.06
C GLY A 247 2.97 22.97 8.67
N PRO A 248 2.66 23.24 9.95
CA PRO A 248 1.93 22.35 10.88
C PRO A 248 0.43 22.22 10.55
N TYR A 249 -0.16 21.06 10.86
CA TYR A 249 -1.61 20.80 10.78
C TYR A 249 -2.15 20.41 12.15
N ARG A 250 -3.44 20.65 12.39
CA ARG A 250 -4.14 20.20 13.61
C ARG A 250 -5.09 19.06 13.30
N LEU A 251 -5.24 18.15 14.26
CA LEU A 251 -6.26 17.10 14.23
C LEU A 251 -7.47 17.55 15.05
N ALA A 252 -8.67 17.35 14.52
CA ALA A 252 -9.92 17.64 15.21
C ALA A 252 -10.84 16.42 15.20
N LEU A 253 -11.35 16.02 16.36
CA LEU A 253 -12.40 15.02 16.49
C LEU A 253 -13.75 15.71 16.41
N SER A 254 -14.44 15.52 15.30
CA SER A 254 -15.78 16.05 15.05
C SER A 254 -16.83 15.04 15.52
N THR A 255 -17.58 15.40 16.56
CA THR A 255 -18.53 14.52 17.29
C THR A 255 -19.95 14.63 16.74
N ARG A 256 -20.87 13.81 17.26
CA ARG A 256 -22.26 13.71 16.83
C ARG A 256 -22.95 15.08 16.71
N PRO A 257 -23.57 15.37 15.54
CA PRO A 257 -24.44 16.53 15.37
C PRO A 257 -25.60 16.58 16.38
N ALA A 258 -26.03 17.78 16.76
CA ALA A 258 -27.16 17.98 17.66
C ALA A 258 -28.50 17.51 17.02
N GLU A 259 -28.63 17.71 15.71
CA GLU A 259 -29.80 17.38 14.91
C GLU A 259 -29.34 16.60 13.65
N HIS A 260 -30.24 15.83 13.01
CA HIS A 260 -29.99 15.16 11.73
C HIS A 260 -28.84 14.12 11.72
N TYR A 261 -28.79 13.20 12.69
CA TYR A 261 -27.94 12.01 12.66
C TYR A 261 -28.76 10.72 12.51
N ILE A 262 -28.14 9.67 12.00
CA ILE A 262 -28.72 8.32 11.90
C ILE A 262 -27.97 7.33 12.81
N GLY A 263 -28.68 6.31 13.31
CA GLY A 263 -28.12 5.28 14.20
C GLY A 263 -28.54 5.40 15.67
N SER A 264 -28.18 4.41 16.49
CA SER A 264 -28.43 4.45 17.93
C SER A 264 -27.40 5.33 18.65
N LEU A 265 -27.76 5.85 19.83
CA LEU A 265 -26.82 6.61 20.67
C LEU A 265 -25.59 5.76 21.05
N GLU A 266 -25.80 4.46 21.29
CA GLU A 266 -24.75 3.50 21.61
C GLU A 266 -23.74 3.32 20.47
N ASP A 267 -24.20 3.21 19.21
CA ASP A 267 -23.30 3.13 18.05
C ASP A 267 -22.39 4.38 17.98
N TRP A 268 -22.97 5.54 18.26
CA TRP A 268 -22.26 6.83 18.25
C TRP A 268 -21.23 6.94 19.37
N GLU A 269 -21.61 6.58 20.60
CA GLU A 269 -20.69 6.55 21.73
C GLU A 269 -19.52 5.58 21.49
N GLN A 270 -19.79 4.40 20.91
CA GLN A 270 -18.77 3.44 20.54
C GLN A 270 -17.83 4.00 19.46
N ALA A 271 -18.38 4.65 18.44
CA ALA A 271 -17.62 5.25 17.34
C ALA A 271 -16.70 6.38 17.84
N GLU A 272 -17.24 7.31 18.61
CA GLU A 272 -16.50 8.44 19.18
C GLU A 272 -15.40 7.97 20.13
N SER A 273 -15.72 7.02 21.01
CA SER A 273 -14.75 6.44 21.93
C SER A 273 -13.60 5.76 21.19
N SER A 274 -13.89 5.06 20.09
CA SER A 274 -12.87 4.39 19.27
C SER A 274 -11.96 5.38 18.53
N LEU A 275 -12.52 6.45 17.94
CA LEU A 275 -11.73 7.52 17.33
C LEU A 275 -10.86 8.25 18.37
N LYS A 276 -11.41 8.53 19.55
CA LYS A 276 -10.70 9.17 20.64
C LYS A 276 -9.51 8.33 21.12
N ARG A 277 -9.70 7.03 21.37
CA ARG A 277 -8.61 6.12 21.76
C ARG A 277 -7.51 6.05 20.70
N ALA A 278 -7.89 5.99 19.43
CA ALA A 278 -6.93 6.00 18.32
C ALA A 278 -6.13 7.32 18.23
N LEU A 279 -6.78 8.46 18.47
CA LEU A 279 -6.13 9.78 18.53
C LEU A 279 -5.17 9.88 19.71
N ASP A 280 -5.59 9.47 20.91
CA ASP A 280 -4.78 9.47 22.13
C ASP A 280 -3.54 8.57 21.97
N ALA A 281 -3.72 7.37 21.42
CA ALA A 281 -2.64 6.43 21.12
C ALA A 281 -1.67 6.94 20.04
N SER A 282 -2.09 7.89 19.19
CA SER A 282 -1.22 8.45 18.15
C SER A 282 -0.14 9.39 18.71
N GLY A 283 -0.30 9.90 19.94
CA GLY A 283 0.60 10.86 20.57
C GLY A 283 0.61 12.25 19.92
N GLN A 284 -0.28 12.52 18.96
CA GLN A 284 -0.42 13.83 18.31
C GLN A 284 -1.42 14.71 19.07
N ALA A 285 -1.16 16.01 19.14
CA ALA A 285 -2.10 16.96 19.70
C ALA A 285 -3.37 17.04 18.84
N TRP A 286 -4.54 16.92 19.48
CA TRP A 286 -5.84 16.98 18.83
C TRP A 286 -6.84 17.80 19.65
N THR A 287 -7.91 18.25 19.00
CA THR A 287 -8.97 19.10 19.57
C THR A 287 -10.34 18.50 19.33
N VAL A 288 -11.34 18.81 20.15
CA VAL A 288 -12.74 18.41 19.90
C VAL A 288 -13.42 19.51 19.09
N ASN A 289 -14.22 19.11 18.09
CA ASN A 289 -15.10 19.98 17.33
C ASN A 289 -16.54 19.50 17.49
N GLU A 290 -17.25 20.06 18.47
CA GLU A 290 -18.55 19.54 18.89
C GLU A 290 -19.62 19.73 17.80
N GLY A 291 -20.33 18.65 17.45
CA GLY A 291 -21.48 18.71 16.54
C GLY A 291 -21.16 18.69 15.04
N ASP A 292 -19.88 18.68 14.65
CA ASP A 292 -19.45 18.77 13.25
C ASP A 292 -19.23 17.41 12.56
N GLY A 293 -19.66 16.31 13.20
CA GLY A 293 -19.62 14.95 12.64
C GLY A 293 -20.44 14.81 11.35
N ALA A 294 -20.22 13.73 10.61
CA ALA A 294 -21.09 13.41 9.47
C ALA A 294 -22.42 12.85 9.96
N PHE A 295 -23.49 12.91 9.16
CA PHE A 295 -24.81 12.41 9.58
C PHE A 295 -24.81 10.91 9.96
N TYR A 296 -23.84 10.13 9.47
CA TYR A 296 -23.70 8.68 9.71
C TYR A 296 -22.61 8.28 10.73
N GLY A 297 -21.80 9.23 11.23
CA GLY A 297 -20.76 8.92 12.19
C GLY A 297 -19.75 10.04 12.48
N PRO A 298 -18.93 9.89 13.53
CA PRO A 298 -17.92 10.86 13.89
C PRO A 298 -16.72 10.79 12.94
N LYS A 299 -15.92 11.87 12.90
CA LYS A 299 -14.76 11.96 12.01
C LYS A 299 -13.56 12.66 12.64
N ILE A 300 -12.37 12.25 12.19
CA ILE A 300 -11.12 12.96 12.44
C ILE A 300 -10.85 13.84 11.23
N ASP A 301 -10.78 15.15 11.46
CA ASP A 301 -10.49 16.15 10.45
C ASP A 301 -9.06 16.64 10.58
N VAL A 302 -8.37 16.71 9.44
CA VAL A 302 -7.03 17.29 9.35
C VAL A 302 -7.15 18.69 8.78
N ILE A 303 -6.75 19.66 9.59
CA ILE A 303 -6.99 21.06 9.30
C ILE A 303 -5.64 21.74 9.07
N LEU A 304 -5.48 22.23 7.84
CA LEU A 304 -4.32 22.99 7.39
C LEU A 304 -4.64 24.47 7.41
N LYS A 305 -3.65 25.27 7.78
CA LYS A 305 -3.72 26.73 7.70
C LYS A 305 -2.95 27.19 6.47
N ASP A 306 -3.59 27.96 5.60
CA ASP A 306 -2.93 28.54 4.43
C ASP A 306 -2.06 29.75 4.79
N SER A 307 -1.42 30.36 3.77
CA SER A 307 -0.57 31.54 3.95
C SER A 307 -1.32 32.79 4.42
N ASP A 308 -2.63 32.85 4.20
CA ASP A 308 -3.51 33.94 4.65
C ASP A 308 -4.11 33.68 6.04
N GLY A 309 -3.83 32.51 6.60
CA GLY A 309 -4.30 32.10 7.90
C GLY A 309 -5.70 31.49 7.92
N LYS A 310 -6.29 31.23 6.75
CA LYS A 310 -7.57 30.52 6.65
C LYS A 310 -7.35 29.02 6.83
N GLU A 311 -8.27 28.42 7.57
CA GLU A 311 -8.26 26.98 7.85
C GLU A 311 -9.01 26.22 6.75
N HIS A 312 -8.40 25.13 6.28
CA HIS A 312 -8.94 24.23 5.28
C HIS A 312 -8.92 22.81 5.81
N GLN A 313 -10.07 22.16 5.80
CA GLN A 313 -10.18 20.71 5.99
C GLN A 313 -9.73 20.02 4.70
N THR A 314 -8.71 19.16 4.83
CA THR A 314 -8.11 18.44 3.70
C THR A 314 -8.33 16.94 3.82
N ALA A 315 -7.58 16.26 4.70
CA ALA A 315 -7.78 14.85 4.99
C ALA A 315 -8.91 14.66 5.99
N THR A 316 -9.56 13.49 5.92
CA THR A 316 -10.57 13.09 6.89
C THR A 316 -10.58 11.57 7.06
N ILE A 317 -10.91 11.10 8.27
CA ILE A 317 -11.14 9.70 8.60
C ILE A 317 -12.50 9.63 9.30
N GLN A 318 -13.46 8.93 8.72
CA GLN A 318 -14.84 8.91 9.20
C GLN A 318 -15.24 7.47 9.50
N LEU A 319 -15.85 7.24 10.67
CA LEU A 319 -16.21 5.91 11.13
C LEU A 319 -17.71 5.69 10.98
N ASP A 320 -18.11 4.74 10.14
CA ASP A 320 -19.50 4.51 9.74
C ASP A 320 -19.98 3.11 10.12
N PHE A 321 -20.97 3.06 11.01
CA PHE A 321 -21.68 1.86 11.42
C PHE A 321 -23.02 1.68 10.71
N GLN A 322 -23.47 2.69 9.96
CA GLN A 322 -24.83 2.80 9.44
C GLN A 322 -24.94 2.30 8.01
N LEU A 323 -24.01 2.66 7.13
CA LEU A 323 -24.05 2.20 5.74
C LEU A 323 -23.93 0.66 5.62
N PRO A 324 -23.07 -0.03 6.42
CA PRO A 324 -23.10 -1.49 6.50
C PRO A 324 -24.46 -2.07 6.90
N LYS A 325 -25.21 -1.40 7.80
CA LYS A 325 -26.57 -1.82 8.21
C LYS A 325 -27.55 -1.67 7.04
N ARG A 326 -27.56 -0.51 6.37
CA ARG A 326 -28.47 -0.22 5.25
C ARG A 326 -28.22 -1.10 4.03
N PHE A 327 -26.99 -1.54 3.84
CA PHE A 327 -26.62 -2.47 2.76
C PHE A 327 -26.70 -3.94 3.15
N GLU A 328 -27.03 -4.24 4.41
CA GLU A 328 -27.07 -5.60 4.95
C GLU A 328 -25.73 -6.33 4.71
N LEU A 329 -24.63 -5.61 4.90
CA LEU A 329 -23.29 -6.16 4.71
C LEU A 329 -22.95 -7.11 5.85
N GLU A 330 -22.42 -8.28 5.52
CA GLU A 330 -22.07 -9.31 6.49
C GLU A 330 -20.80 -10.05 6.09
N TYR A 331 -20.08 -10.56 7.08
CA TYR A 331 -19.01 -11.53 6.93
C TYR A 331 -19.22 -12.68 7.92
N GLN A 332 -18.70 -13.86 7.60
CA GLN A 332 -18.80 -15.05 8.46
C GLN A 332 -17.66 -15.05 9.48
N SER A 333 -17.99 -15.21 10.77
CA SER A 333 -17.03 -15.30 11.88
C SER A 333 -17.45 -16.33 12.93
N PRO A 334 -16.50 -17.02 13.60
CA PRO A 334 -16.78 -17.75 14.83
C PRO A 334 -17.11 -16.78 15.98
N ALA A 335 -17.86 -17.24 16.98
CA ALA A 335 -18.31 -16.44 18.12
C ALA A 335 -18.91 -15.08 17.70
N PRO A 336 -19.95 -15.06 16.83
CA PRO A 336 -20.42 -13.85 16.17
C PRO A 336 -20.84 -12.73 17.15
N GLU A 337 -21.41 -13.09 18.31
CA GLU A 337 -21.79 -12.11 19.33
C GLU A 337 -20.59 -11.41 19.98
N VAL A 338 -19.49 -12.16 20.21
CA VAL A 338 -18.26 -11.61 20.78
C VAL A 338 -17.53 -10.77 19.74
N GLU A 339 -17.44 -11.27 18.51
CA GLU A 339 -16.82 -10.57 17.39
C GLU A 339 -17.55 -9.24 17.10
N GLN A 340 -18.88 -9.21 17.20
CA GLN A 340 -19.68 -7.99 16.97
C GLN A 340 -19.40 -6.89 18.00
N ARG A 341 -19.01 -7.26 19.23
CA ARG A 341 -18.56 -6.31 20.26
C ARG A 341 -17.10 -5.86 20.08
N GLY A 342 -16.36 -6.49 19.17
CA GLY A 342 -14.93 -6.23 18.97
C GLY A 342 -14.04 -6.88 20.02
N GLU A 343 -14.56 -7.87 20.74
CA GLU A 343 -13.84 -8.65 21.73
C GLU A 343 -13.24 -9.91 21.10
N THR A 344 -12.21 -10.47 21.73
CA THR A 344 -11.66 -11.76 21.33
C THR A 344 -11.95 -12.79 22.42
N THR A 345 -12.42 -13.97 22.02
CA THR A 345 -12.63 -15.10 22.94
C THR A 345 -11.77 -16.30 22.55
N THR A 346 -11.35 -17.05 23.57
CA THR A 346 -10.70 -18.36 23.42
C THR A 346 -11.62 -19.50 23.86
N ASP A 347 -12.86 -19.20 24.24
CA ASP A 347 -13.85 -20.18 24.69
C ASP A 347 -14.25 -21.11 23.53
N PRO A 348 -13.97 -22.43 23.63
CA PRO A 348 -14.30 -23.39 22.59
C PRO A 348 -15.80 -23.47 22.27
N GLU A 349 -16.68 -23.26 23.24
CA GLU A 349 -18.13 -23.33 23.03
C GLU A 349 -18.63 -22.17 22.18
N LEU A 350 -18.15 -20.95 22.48
CA LEU A 350 -18.47 -19.76 21.68
C LEU A 350 -17.83 -19.82 20.29
N LEU A 351 -16.61 -20.36 20.17
CA LEU A 351 -15.91 -20.49 18.90
C LEU A 351 -16.48 -21.58 17.98
N ALA A 352 -17.19 -22.57 18.53
CA ALA A 352 -17.89 -23.58 17.74
C ALA A 352 -19.10 -23.01 16.97
N VAL A 353 -19.66 -21.90 17.43
CA VAL A 353 -20.76 -21.19 16.78
C VAL A 353 -20.20 -20.27 15.70
N SER A 354 -20.56 -20.51 14.44
CA SER A 354 -20.25 -19.61 13.32
C SER A 354 -21.52 -18.87 12.90
N GLY A 355 -21.40 -17.58 12.61
CA GLY A 355 -22.51 -16.79 12.12
C GLY A 355 -22.08 -15.54 11.37
N SER A 356 -23.08 -14.82 10.87
CA SER A 356 -22.89 -13.52 10.23
C SER A 356 -22.59 -12.43 11.26
N VAL A 357 -21.61 -11.58 10.96
CA VAL A 357 -21.26 -10.39 11.71
C VAL A 357 -21.20 -9.21 10.74
N ARG A 358 -21.60 -8.01 11.20
CA ARG A 358 -21.59 -6.81 10.36
C ARG A 358 -20.21 -6.15 10.40
N PRO A 359 -19.60 -5.81 9.25
CA PRO A 359 -18.33 -5.09 9.23
C PRO A 359 -18.53 -3.62 9.63
N VAL A 360 -17.45 -2.99 10.07
CA VAL A 360 -17.37 -1.54 10.27
C VAL A 360 -16.71 -0.91 9.05
N LEU A 361 -17.26 0.21 8.59
CA LEU A 361 -16.77 0.94 7.43
C LEU A 361 -15.99 2.18 7.88
N VAL A 362 -14.75 2.31 7.43
CA VAL A 362 -13.95 3.53 7.60
C VAL A 362 -13.83 4.23 6.26
N HIS A 363 -14.35 5.45 6.16
CA HIS A 363 -14.13 6.33 5.03
C HIS A 363 -12.86 7.12 5.28
N ARG A 364 -12.01 7.26 4.27
CA ARG A 364 -10.83 8.10 4.38
C ARG A 364 -10.54 8.85 3.09
N ALA A 365 -9.92 10.01 3.25
CA ALA A 365 -9.22 10.73 2.20
C ALA A 365 -7.94 11.32 2.80
N VAL A 366 -6.83 11.23 2.08
CA VAL A 366 -5.52 11.77 2.51
C VAL A 366 -5.31 13.16 1.90
N LEU A 367 -5.59 13.33 0.62
CA LEU A 367 -5.53 14.65 -0.03
C LEU A 367 -6.83 15.43 0.20
N GLY A 368 -7.94 14.71 0.35
CA GLY A 368 -9.26 15.27 0.13
C GLY A 368 -9.54 15.25 -1.38
N SER A 369 -9.97 16.36 -1.96
CA SER A 369 -9.96 16.46 -3.41
C SER A 369 -8.57 16.83 -3.93
N VAL A 370 -8.16 16.19 -5.03
CA VAL A 370 -6.90 16.50 -5.71
C VAL A 370 -6.90 17.96 -6.17
N GLU A 371 -8.05 18.49 -6.62
CA GLU A 371 -8.23 19.89 -7.00
C GLU A 371 -7.92 20.84 -5.82
N ARG A 372 -8.53 20.60 -4.65
CA ARG A 372 -8.34 21.47 -3.48
C ARG A 372 -6.90 21.40 -2.99
N LEU A 373 -6.33 20.20 -2.91
CA LEU A 373 -4.93 20.07 -2.53
C LEU A 373 -4.01 20.78 -3.52
N MET A 374 -4.28 20.67 -4.83
CA MET A 374 -3.49 21.37 -5.84
C MET A 374 -3.57 22.89 -5.66
N ALA A 375 -4.73 23.44 -5.31
CA ALA A 375 -4.89 24.85 -4.94
C ALA A 375 -3.93 25.24 -3.79
N LEU A 376 -4.00 24.48 -2.70
CA LEU A 376 -3.16 24.71 -1.52
C LEU A 376 -1.67 24.56 -1.82
N LEU A 377 -1.28 23.63 -2.69
CA LEU A 377 0.12 23.47 -3.11
C LEU A 377 0.61 24.61 -4.00
N ILE A 378 -0.24 25.15 -4.88
CA ILE A 378 0.11 26.34 -5.70
C ILE A 378 0.43 27.51 -4.76
N GLU A 379 -0.40 27.74 -3.75
CA GLU A 379 -0.25 28.83 -2.79
C GLU A 379 0.94 28.59 -1.85
N HIS A 380 1.04 27.39 -1.30
CA HIS A 380 2.12 27.00 -0.38
C HIS A 380 3.51 27.14 -1.02
N PHE A 381 3.64 26.77 -2.29
CA PHE A 381 4.91 26.90 -3.02
C PHE A 381 5.08 28.24 -3.73
N ASP A 382 4.09 29.16 -3.69
CA ASP A 382 4.12 30.40 -4.48
C ASP A 382 4.42 30.11 -5.97
N GLY A 383 3.82 29.03 -6.49
CA GLY A 383 4.08 28.51 -7.84
C GLY A 383 5.48 27.93 -8.09
N LYS A 384 6.36 27.83 -7.09
CA LYS A 384 7.72 27.29 -7.18
C LYS A 384 7.78 25.83 -6.75
N TRP A 385 7.38 24.95 -7.67
CA TRP A 385 7.21 23.53 -7.42
C TRP A 385 8.50 22.79 -7.02
N PRO A 386 8.42 21.79 -6.12
CA PRO A 386 9.49 20.82 -5.95
C PRO A 386 9.70 20.03 -7.25
N PHE A 387 10.93 19.60 -7.52
CA PHE A 387 11.32 19.06 -8.83
C PHE A 387 10.46 17.90 -9.33
N TRP A 388 10.06 17.00 -8.42
CA TRP A 388 9.23 15.84 -8.77
C TRP A 388 7.82 16.23 -9.23
N LEU A 389 7.27 17.32 -8.69
CA LEU A 389 5.93 17.81 -8.99
C LEU A 389 5.91 18.84 -10.12
N ASN A 390 7.03 19.56 -10.32
CA ASN A 390 7.14 20.66 -11.28
C ASN A 390 6.71 20.23 -12.70
N PRO A 391 5.67 20.84 -13.31
CA PRO A 391 5.21 20.47 -14.65
C PRO A 391 6.22 20.76 -15.76
N ARG A 392 7.24 21.57 -15.48
CA ARG A 392 8.32 22.02 -16.37
C ARG A 392 9.68 21.60 -15.80
N GLN A 393 9.95 20.29 -15.75
CA GLN A 393 11.16 19.75 -15.09
C GLN A 393 12.45 20.14 -15.82
N GLY A 394 12.46 20.07 -17.15
CA GLY A 394 13.64 20.40 -17.96
C GLY A 394 13.27 21.16 -19.23
N ILE A 395 14.18 22.02 -19.70
CA ILE A 395 14.13 22.59 -21.04
C ILE A 395 15.51 22.55 -21.69
N ILE A 396 15.55 22.10 -22.95
CA ILE A 396 16.76 22.08 -23.76
C ILE A 396 16.77 23.32 -24.66
N LEU A 397 17.82 24.13 -24.55
CA LEU A 397 18.03 25.36 -25.29
C LEU A 397 19.20 25.20 -26.25
N THR A 398 18.99 25.42 -27.54
CA THR A 398 20.07 25.41 -28.53
C THR A 398 20.75 26.78 -28.59
N VAL A 399 22.08 26.78 -28.67
CA VAL A 399 22.89 28.00 -28.83
C VAL A 399 22.75 28.57 -30.24
N ASN A 400 22.56 27.71 -31.24
CA ASN A 400 22.32 28.06 -32.64
C ASN A 400 21.43 27.00 -33.30
N ASP A 401 21.10 27.22 -34.57
CA ASP A 401 20.24 26.38 -35.42
C ASP A 401 21.04 25.46 -36.36
N SER A 402 22.33 25.24 -36.09
CA SER A 402 23.13 24.31 -36.90
C SER A 402 22.62 22.87 -36.73
N GLU A 403 22.54 22.14 -37.84
CA GLU A 403 22.00 20.77 -37.86
C GLU A 403 22.63 19.83 -36.80
N PRO A 404 23.97 19.84 -36.56
CA PRO A 404 24.55 19.00 -35.51
C PRO A 404 24.04 19.33 -34.09
N VAL A 405 23.80 20.62 -33.81
CA VAL A 405 23.27 21.08 -32.51
C VAL A 405 21.80 20.67 -32.35
N LEU A 406 21.00 20.84 -33.40
CA LEU A 406 19.58 20.43 -33.40
C LEU A 406 19.42 18.92 -33.23
N GLN A 407 20.24 18.12 -33.92
CA GLN A 407 20.25 16.67 -33.79
C GLN A 407 20.64 16.24 -32.38
N TRP A 408 21.67 16.86 -31.78
CA TRP A 408 22.09 16.54 -30.43
C TRP A 408 21.05 16.94 -29.37
N ALA A 409 20.36 18.07 -29.54
CA ALA A 409 19.26 18.47 -28.68
C ALA A 409 18.09 17.47 -28.73
N ARG A 410 17.70 17.02 -29.94
CA ARG A 410 16.66 15.99 -30.14
C ARG A 410 17.08 14.64 -29.59
N HIS A 411 18.34 14.26 -29.76
CA HIS A 411 18.90 13.03 -29.17
C HIS A 411 18.84 13.08 -27.64
N THR A 412 19.30 14.18 -27.04
CA THR A 412 19.22 14.40 -25.59
C THR A 412 17.77 14.31 -25.11
N GLN A 413 16.82 14.95 -25.78
CA GLN A 413 15.41 14.86 -25.43
C GLN A 413 14.91 13.41 -25.46
N LYS A 414 15.22 12.66 -26.53
CA LYS A 414 14.84 11.24 -26.67
C LYS A 414 15.39 10.38 -25.53
N VAL A 415 16.68 10.57 -25.17
CA VAL A 415 17.29 9.88 -24.03
C VAL A 415 16.56 10.20 -22.73
N LEU A 416 16.29 11.47 -22.47
CA LEU A 416 15.58 11.90 -21.26
C LEU A 416 14.15 11.37 -21.20
N LEU A 417 13.46 11.29 -22.34
CA LEU A 417 12.11 10.72 -22.45
C LEU A 417 12.10 9.18 -22.48
N GLY A 418 13.26 8.51 -22.51
CA GLY A 418 13.36 7.04 -22.61
C GLY A 418 12.92 6.49 -23.97
N ILE A 419 12.90 7.33 -25.01
CA ILE A 419 12.53 6.99 -26.38
C ILE A 419 13.81 6.68 -27.16
N SER A 420 14.49 5.58 -26.79
CA SER A 420 15.64 5.07 -27.53
C SER A 420 15.21 4.57 -28.92
N SER A 421 16.03 4.82 -29.96
CA SER A 421 15.83 4.29 -31.32
C SER A 421 16.38 2.88 -31.52
N GLU A 422 17.07 2.32 -30.54
CA GLU A 422 17.55 0.94 -30.60
C GLU A 422 16.51 0.04 -29.96
N ALA A 423 15.83 -0.72 -30.83
CA ALA A 423 15.00 -1.84 -30.41
C ALA A 423 15.88 -2.79 -29.57
N THR A 424 15.73 -2.73 -28.26
CA THR A 424 16.04 -3.88 -27.42
C THR A 424 15.26 -5.08 -27.97
N ALA A 425 15.77 -6.30 -27.80
CA ALA A 425 15.17 -7.54 -28.34
C ALA A 425 13.66 -7.70 -28.04
N ASP A 426 13.15 -6.96 -27.05
CA ASP A 426 11.75 -6.96 -26.58
C ASP A 426 10.88 -5.83 -27.16
N GLY A 427 11.39 -4.95 -28.04
CA GLY A 427 10.61 -4.00 -28.84
C GLY A 427 9.90 -2.84 -28.11
N LEU A 428 9.85 -2.82 -26.78
CA LEU A 428 9.35 -1.68 -26.00
C LEU A 428 10.52 -0.93 -25.36
N GLY A 429 10.74 0.33 -25.77
CA GLY A 429 11.50 1.27 -24.93
C GLY A 429 10.86 1.38 -23.54
N SER A 430 11.59 1.90 -22.56
CA SER A 430 11.04 2.26 -21.25
C SER A 430 10.86 3.78 -21.16
N PRO A 431 9.72 4.34 -21.65
CA PRO A 431 9.42 5.76 -21.54
C PRO A 431 9.59 6.24 -20.11
N THR A 432 10.17 7.42 -19.95
CA THR A 432 10.18 8.11 -18.67
C THR A 432 8.93 8.98 -18.54
N GLN A 433 8.58 9.34 -17.31
CA GLN A 433 7.52 10.31 -17.02
C GLN A 433 8.08 11.75 -16.87
N LEU A 434 9.29 11.99 -17.40
CA LEU A 434 9.94 13.30 -17.29
C LEU A 434 9.31 14.30 -18.26
N ALA A 435 9.16 15.54 -17.81
CA ALA A 435 8.67 16.65 -18.63
C ALA A 435 9.86 17.47 -19.15
N VAL A 436 10.22 17.28 -20.42
CA VAL A 436 11.36 17.95 -21.08
C VAL A 436 10.93 18.63 -22.38
N ASP A 437 10.99 19.96 -22.39
CA ASP A 437 10.70 20.79 -23.56
C ASP A 437 11.98 21.13 -24.33
N VAL A 438 11.85 21.57 -25.59
CA VAL A 438 12.97 22.02 -26.42
C VAL A 438 12.64 23.39 -27.01
N ASP A 439 13.58 24.33 -26.94
CA ASP A 439 13.54 25.61 -27.65
C ASP A 439 14.72 25.71 -28.62
N ASP A 440 14.45 25.32 -29.86
CA ASP A 440 15.36 25.39 -31.00
C ASP A 440 15.21 26.67 -31.85
N SER A 441 14.45 27.66 -31.37
CA SER A 441 14.24 28.91 -32.12
C SER A 441 15.54 29.69 -32.36
N ALA A 442 15.60 30.49 -33.42
CA ALA A 442 16.77 31.32 -33.77
C ALA A 442 17.00 32.54 -32.83
N ARG A 443 16.41 32.54 -31.63
CA ARG A 443 16.51 33.62 -30.65
C ARG A 443 17.82 33.54 -29.85
N SER A 444 18.26 34.67 -29.29
CA SER A 444 19.50 34.69 -28.50
C SER A 444 19.39 33.83 -27.23
N LEU A 445 20.47 33.10 -26.90
CA LEU A 445 20.50 32.25 -25.70
C LEU A 445 20.12 33.01 -24.40
N PRO A 446 20.59 34.24 -24.14
CA PRO A 446 20.19 34.98 -22.94
C PRO A 446 18.67 35.21 -22.84
N LEU A 447 18.00 35.46 -23.98
CA LEU A 447 16.55 35.62 -24.01
C LEU A 447 15.85 34.30 -23.67
N LYS A 448 16.28 33.19 -24.30
CA LYS A 448 15.75 31.85 -24.02
C LYS A 448 15.90 31.46 -22.54
N VAL A 449 17.08 31.69 -21.97
CA VAL A 449 17.38 31.40 -20.55
C VAL A 449 16.50 32.25 -19.63
N ARG A 450 16.32 33.55 -19.93
CA ARG A 450 15.45 34.44 -19.15
C ARG A 450 14.00 33.97 -19.17
N GLU A 451 13.47 33.59 -20.35
CA GLU A 451 12.11 33.06 -20.48
C GLU A 451 11.94 31.73 -19.73
N ALA A 452 12.90 30.82 -19.85
CA ALA A 452 12.90 29.55 -19.11
C ALA A 452 12.89 29.78 -17.59
N LYS A 453 13.71 30.71 -17.08
CA LYS A 453 13.70 31.09 -15.66
C LYS A 453 12.38 31.72 -15.24
N SER A 454 11.81 32.59 -16.07
CA SER A 454 10.50 33.22 -15.81
C SER A 454 9.35 32.22 -15.79
N LYS A 455 9.42 31.14 -16.59
CA LYS A 455 8.43 30.06 -16.62
C LYS A 455 8.61 29.03 -15.50
N GLY A 456 9.67 29.14 -14.69
CA GLY A 456 9.92 28.25 -13.55
C GLY A 456 10.44 26.86 -13.92
N TYR A 457 11.20 26.72 -15.02
CA TYR A 457 11.83 25.43 -15.33
C TYR A 457 12.81 24.99 -14.23
N GLY A 458 12.70 23.73 -13.81
CA GLY A 458 13.56 23.18 -12.76
C GLY A 458 15.03 23.09 -13.19
N MET A 459 15.27 22.55 -14.40
CA MET A 459 16.58 22.46 -15.02
C MET A 459 16.59 23.13 -16.39
N ILE A 460 17.63 23.91 -16.67
CA ILE A 460 17.89 24.49 -17.98
C ILE A 460 19.11 23.80 -18.57
N ILE A 461 18.95 23.18 -19.72
CA ILE A 461 19.95 22.37 -20.41
C ILE A 461 20.35 23.12 -21.67
N VAL A 462 21.63 23.45 -21.82
CA VAL A 462 22.14 24.22 -22.97
C VAL A 462 22.97 23.30 -23.86
N VAL A 463 22.72 23.38 -25.17
CA VAL A 463 23.42 22.62 -26.20
C VAL A 463 24.04 23.57 -27.22
N GLY A 464 25.37 23.58 -27.28
CA GLY A 464 26.14 24.29 -28.30
C GLY A 464 27.14 23.42 -29.04
N PRO A 465 27.87 23.99 -30.02
CA PRO A 465 28.79 23.23 -30.88
C PRO A 465 29.89 22.48 -30.10
N LYS A 466 30.37 23.06 -28.98
CA LYS A 466 31.39 22.44 -28.12
C LYS A 466 30.86 21.20 -27.39
N ASP A 467 29.58 21.17 -27.10
CA ASP A 467 28.94 20.09 -26.34
C ASP A 467 28.69 18.89 -27.26
N VAL A 468 28.32 19.15 -28.52
CA VAL A 468 28.21 18.12 -29.59
C VAL A 468 29.53 17.39 -29.79
N ALA A 469 30.64 18.12 -29.92
CA ALA A 469 31.97 17.53 -30.11
C ALA A 469 32.42 16.66 -28.93
N LYS A 470 31.87 16.90 -27.73
CA LYS A 470 32.20 16.19 -26.50
C LYS A 470 31.18 15.13 -26.10
N GLY A 471 30.04 15.03 -26.78
CA GLY A 471 28.92 14.17 -26.37
C GLY A 471 28.31 14.56 -25.02
N THR A 472 28.27 15.86 -24.69
CA THR A 472 27.82 16.36 -23.38
C THR A 472 26.72 17.43 -23.54
N VAL A 473 26.16 17.88 -22.40
CA VAL A 473 25.26 19.04 -22.29
C VAL A 473 25.60 19.85 -21.03
N ALA A 474 25.41 21.17 -21.10
CA ALA A 474 25.60 22.06 -19.96
C ALA A 474 24.29 22.22 -19.18
N VAL A 475 24.29 21.89 -17.88
CA VAL A 475 23.08 21.85 -17.06
C VAL A 475 23.14 22.90 -15.95
N ASP A 476 22.13 23.77 -15.91
CA ASP A 476 21.83 24.71 -14.82
C ASP A 476 20.62 24.17 -14.02
N ALA A 477 20.89 23.58 -12.85
CA ALA A 477 19.87 23.07 -11.93
C ALA A 477 19.42 24.11 -10.88
N SER A 478 19.78 25.37 -11.08
CA SER A 478 19.52 26.43 -10.10
C SER A 478 18.02 26.77 -9.97
N GLY A 479 17.19 26.37 -10.95
CA GLY A 479 15.74 26.50 -10.91
C GLY A 479 15.03 25.56 -9.91
N ILE A 480 15.75 24.60 -9.33
CA ILE A 480 15.21 23.68 -8.30
C ILE A 480 15.19 24.39 -6.93
N PRO A 481 14.03 24.51 -6.26
CA PRO A 481 13.97 25.06 -4.90
C PRO A 481 14.77 24.19 -3.90
N GLN A 482 15.61 24.83 -3.08
CA GLN A 482 16.38 24.16 -2.02
C GLN A 482 15.57 24.04 -0.72
N VAL A 483 15.98 23.14 0.18
CA VAL A 483 15.39 22.99 1.51
C VAL A 483 16.12 23.92 2.49
N GLY A 484 15.44 24.96 2.98
CA GLY A 484 15.93 25.89 4.02
C GLY A 484 16.54 27.21 3.50
N ASP A 485 16.55 28.23 4.37
CA ASP A 485 16.98 29.63 4.12
C ASP A 485 18.50 29.83 3.96
N LYS A 486 19.21 28.90 3.31
CA LYS A 486 20.64 29.10 3.04
C LYS A 486 20.83 29.97 1.78
N PRO A 487 21.55 31.10 1.87
CA PRO A 487 21.82 31.93 0.71
C PRO A 487 22.60 31.15 -0.36
N ARG A 488 22.20 31.39 -1.62
CA ARG A 488 22.66 30.67 -2.80
C ARG A 488 24.14 30.95 -3.07
N ALA A 489 25.00 29.93 -3.01
CA ALA A 489 26.26 29.98 -3.75
C ALA A 489 25.93 29.84 -5.25
N ALA A 490 26.54 30.66 -6.11
CA ALA A 490 26.36 30.56 -7.56
C ALA A 490 26.87 29.19 -8.06
N GLN A 491 25.99 28.20 -8.14
CA GLN A 491 26.32 26.92 -8.74
C GLN A 491 26.58 27.15 -10.24
N LYS A 492 27.83 26.92 -10.65
CA LYS A 492 28.24 26.96 -12.06
C LYS A 492 27.54 25.83 -12.82
N SER A 493 27.21 26.08 -14.08
CA SER A 493 26.69 25.07 -15.00
C SER A 493 27.61 23.86 -15.04
N VAL A 494 27.06 22.65 -14.88
CA VAL A 494 27.81 21.40 -14.87
C VAL A 494 27.68 20.72 -16.23
N GLN A 495 28.79 20.25 -16.78
CA GLN A 495 28.81 19.44 -18.00
C GLN A 495 28.59 17.97 -17.65
N MET A 496 27.70 17.29 -18.37
CA MET A 496 27.39 15.87 -18.18
C MET A 496 26.85 15.24 -19.46
N THR A 497 26.84 13.91 -19.57
CA THR A 497 26.20 13.21 -20.71
C THR A 497 24.67 13.18 -20.56
N PRO A 498 23.90 12.95 -21.65
CA PRO A 498 22.45 12.76 -21.58
C PRO A 498 22.03 11.63 -20.62
N GLU A 499 22.80 10.55 -20.52
CA GLU A 499 22.54 9.40 -19.64
C GLU A 499 22.78 9.76 -18.16
N GLU A 500 23.83 10.52 -17.87
CA GLU A 500 24.11 11.04 -16.52
C GLU A 500 23.01 12.02 -16.09
N LEU A 501 22.57 12.89 -16.99
CA LEU A 501 21.45 13.80 -16.76
C LEU A 501 20.15 13.04 -16.49
N LEU A 502 19.87 11.99 -17.27
CA LEU A 502 18.71 11.12 -17.03
C LEU A 502 18.75 10.52 -15.62
N ARG A 503 19.90 9.99 -15.19
CA ARG A 503 20.09 9.45 -13.83
C ARG A 503 19.85 10.53 -12.78
N LEU A 504 20.43 11.72 -12.96
CA LEU A 504 20.25 12.86 -12.04
C LEU A 504 18.78 13.28 -11.92
N MET A 505 18.08 13.43 -13.05
CA MET A 505 16.65 13.79 -13.05
C MET A 505 15.81 12.71 -12.36
N LYS A 506 16.07 11.42 -12.63
CA LYS A 506 15.41 10.30 -11.94
C LYS A 506 15.64 10.35 -10.42
N THR A 507 16.89 10.49 -9.99
CA THR A 507 17.21 10.62 -8.56
C THR A 507 16.48 11.80 -7.90
N LYS A 508 16.32 12.94 -8.60
CA LYS A 508 15.57 14.09 -8.06
C LYS A 508 14.06 13.86 -7.99
N VAL A 509 13.50 13.03 -8.86
CA VAL A 509 12.09 12.59 -8.77
C VAL A 509 11.91 11.59 -7.62
N ASP A 510 12.83 10.62 -7.50
CA ASP A 510 12.76 9.56 -6.51
C ASP A 510 13.07 10.06 -5.08
N ALA A 511 14.01 11.00 -4.92
CA ALA A 511 14.39 11.57 -3.63
C ALA A 511 13.27 12.36 -2.94
N ALA A 512 12.21 12.73 -3.67
CA ALA A 512 11.02 13.32 -3.08
C ALA A 512 9.93 12.28 -2.78
N SER A 513 10.00 11.10 -3.40
CA SER A 513 9.12 9.96 -3.12
C SER A 513 9.63 9.09 -1.97
N SER A 514 10.91 9.23 -1.58
CA SER A 514 11.49 8.57 -0.42
C SER A 514 11.17 9.34 0.86
N THR A 515 10.53 8.65 1.80
CA THR A 515 10.05 9.17 3.08
C THR A 515 11.19 9.83 3.88
N PRO A 516 11.03 11.05 4.43
CA PRO A 516 12.01 11.62 5.35
C PRO A 516 12.10 10.77 6.63
N ARG A 517 13.34 10.54 7.09
CA ARG A 517 13.66 9.78 8.32
C ARG A 517 12.93 10.41 9.52
N ARG A 518 12.16 9.59 10.26
CA ARG A 518 11.54 9.98 11.55
C ARG A 518 12.60 10.54 12.51
N PRO A 519 12.32 11.62 13.26
CA PRO A 519 13.08 11.91 14.48
C PRO A 519 12.79 10.84 15.54
N VAL A 520 13.79 10.54 16.35
CA VAL A 520 13.81 9.48 17.36
C VAL A 520 12.73 9.73 18.41
N ILE A 521 11.67 8.91 18.38
CA ILE A 521 10.81 8.68 19.53
C ILE A 521 11.30 7.38 20.15
N ASN A 522 11.71 7.42 21.42
CA ASN A 522 12.01 6.21 22.19
C ASN A 522 10.73 5.34 22.23
N MET A 523 10.73 4.21 21.53
CA MET A 523 9.65 3.21 21.61
C MET A 523 10.09 2.06 22.50
N ASP A 524 9.20 1.75 23.46
CA ASP A 524 9.23 0.60 24.34
C ASP A 524 9.10 -0.71 23.54
N LEU A 525 9.95 -1.69 23.87
CA LEU A 525 10.20 -2.93 23.11
C LEU A 525 9.31 -4.11 23.53
N SER A 526 8.21 -3.85 24.24
CA SER A 526 7.36 -4.89 24.84
C SER A 526 6.16 -5.34 23.98
N ASN A 527 5.88 -4.72 22.81
CA ASN A 527 4.67 -5.01 22.01
C ASN A 527 4.97 -5.71 20.65
N PRO A 528 4.21 -6.76 20.23
CA PRO A 528 4.47 -7.53 18.99
C PRO A 528 3.93 -6.94 17.67
N SER A 529 3.27 -5.77 17.67
CA SER A 529 2.40 -5.31 16.56
C SER A 529 2.97 -4.22 15.64
N ASP A 530 4.30 -4.09 15.54
CA ASP A 530 4.94 -3.11 14.65
C ASP A 530 5.06 -3.61 13.20
N PRO A 531 4.79 -2.76 12.17
CA PRO A 531 5.01 -3.12 10.77
C PRO A 531 6.52 -3.26 10.47
N PRO A 532 6.91 -4.18 9.56
CA PRO A 532 8.32 -4.36 9.24
C PRO A 532 8.88 -3.07 8.59
N PRO A 533 10.06 -2.57 9.00
CA PRO A 533 10.70 -1.40 8.43
C PRO A 533 10.97 -1.55 6.93
N ASP A 534 11.05 -0.41 6.26
CA ASP A 534 11.36 -0.26 4.84
C ASP A 534 12.83 -0.65 4.52
N TYR A 535 13.05 -1.96 4.39
CA TYR A 535 14.34 -2.54 4.00
C TYR A 535 14.63 -2.35 2.50
N ILE A 536 13.62 -2.07 1.68
CA ILE A 536 13.79 -1.80 0.24
C ILE A 536 14.58 -0.50 0.05
N THR A 537 14.30 0.51 0.88
CA THR A 537 15.04 1.77 0.86
C THR A 537 16.48 1.62 1.33
N ALA A 538 16.76 0.81 2.36
CA ALA A 538 18.13 0.53 2.83
C ALA A 538 18.93 -0.31 1.81
N ALA A 539 18.24 -1.24 1.13
CA ALA A 539 18.82 -2.04 0.05
C ALA A 539 19.16 -1.15 -1.16
N ALA A 540 18.22 -0.31 -1.60
CA ALA A 540 18.38 0.57 -2.74
C ALA A 540 19.46 1.66 -2.52
N SER A 541 19.62 2.17 -1.30
CA SER A 541 20.65 3.19 -0.99
C SER A 541 22.08 2.68 -1.15
N HIS A 542 22.29 1.38 -1.08
CA HIS A 542 23.59 0.73 -1.32
C HIS A 542 23.70 0.09 -2.71
N GLY A 543 22.74 0.35 -3.61
CA GLY A 543 22.74 -0.21 -4.97
C GLY A 543 22.43 -1.71 -5.02
N ILE A 544 21.77 -2.26 -3.99
CA ILE A 544 21.52 -3.69 -3.84
C ILE A 544 20.37 -4.09 -4.76
N ARG A 545 20.64 -5.01 -5.69
CA ARG A 545 19.58 -5.59 -6.52
C ARG A 545 18.75 -6.54 -5.65
N LEU A 546 17.46 -6.23 -5.47
CA LEU A 546 16.52 -7.20 -4.91
C LEU A 546 16.50 -8.43 -5.83
N ARG A 547 16.96 -9.57 -5.29
CA ARG A 547 16.96 -10.83 -6.02
C ARG A 547 15.52 -11.35 -6.05
N GLN A 548 15.12 -11.99 -7.16
CA GLN A 548 13.86 -12.74 -7.15
C GLN A 548 13.96 -13.78 -6.04
N SER A 549 13.00 -13.78 -5.09
CA SER A 549 12.87 -14.88 -4.15
C SER A 549 12.88 -16.16 -4.96
N ALA A 550 13.75 -17.12 -4.60
CA ALA A 550 13.85 -18.39 -5.31
C ALA A 550 12.43 -18.89 -5.58
N PRO A 551 12.04 -19.13 -6.85
CA PRO A 551 10.67 -19.51 -7.15
C PRO A 551 10.40 -20.75 -6.29
N ILE A 552 9.34 -20.68 -5.48
CA ILE A 552 8.74 -21.89 -4.96
C ILE A 552 8.31 -22.61 -6.23
N LYS A 553 9.14 -23.58 -6.70
CA LYS A 553 8.71 -24.52 -7.73
C LYS A 553 7.38 -25.01 -7.20
N ARG A 554 6.28 -24.62 -7.87
CA ARG A 554 4.96 -25.15 -7.54
C ARG A 554 5.21 -26.64 -7.46
N GLY A 555 5.02 -27.20 -6.27
CA GLY A 555 5.07 -28.64 -6.10
C GLY A 555 4.20 -29.24 -7.21
N PRO A 556 4.56 -30.43 -7.72
CA PRO A 556 3.77 -31.06 -8.77
C PRO A 556 2.28 -30.94 -8.42
N LEU A 557 1.45 -30.64 -9.44
CA LEU A 557 -0.02 -30.72 -9.36
C LEU A 557 -0.39 -31.89 -8.44
N PRO A 558 -1.34 -31.74 -7.50
CA PRO A 558 -1.53 -32.70 -6.41
C PRO A 558 -1.52 -34.11 -6.98
N LEU A 559 -0.37 -34.77 -6.84
CA LEU A 559 -0.23 -36.15 -7.25
C LEU A 559 -1.19 -36.88 -6.33
N GLU A 560 -2.10 -37.67 -6.89
CA GLU A 560 -2.87 -38.63 -6.09
C GLU A 560 -1.91 -39.71 -5.60
N LEU A 561 -1.06 -39.35 -4.64
CA LEU A 561 -0.19 -40.29 -3.95
C LEU A 561 -1.08 -41.15 -3.05
N PRO A 562 -1.01 -42.48 -3.14
CA PRO A 562 -1.79 -43.39 -2.30
C PRO A 562 -1.64 -43.09 -0.79
N LEU A 563 -0.44 -42.70 -0.37
CA LEU A 563 -0.15 -42.25 0.99
C LEU A 563 -1.01 -41.04 1.42
N LEU A 564 -1.15 -40.03 0.55
CA LEU A 564 -1.93 -38.83 0.86
C LEU A 564 -3.42 -39.13 0.91
N ALA A 565 -3.92 -40.01 0.03
CA ALA A 565 -5.29 -40.48 0.08
C ALA A 565 -5.57 -41.25 1.38
N HIS A 566 -4.64 -42.10 1.82
CA HIS A 566 -4.72 -42.84 3.08
C HIS A 566 -4.76 -41.91 4.30
N LEU A 567 -3.91 -40.88 4.33
CA LEU A 567 -3.77 -39.97 5.47
C LEU A 567 -4.92 -38.96 5.61
N LYS A 568 -5.64 -38.64 4.53
CA LYS A 568 -6.73 -37.63 4.55
C LYS A 568 -7.88 -37.96 5.51
N SER A 569 -8.12 -39.25 5.78
CA SER A 569 -9.19 -39.73 6.68
C SER A 569 -8.66 -40.17 8.05
N LYS A 570 -7.40 -39.85 8.38
CA LYS A 570 -6.72 -40.32 9.58
C LYS A 570 -6.28 -39.14 10.46
N ARG A 571 -6.18 -39.39 11.76
CA ARG A 571 -5.61 -38.44 12.72
C ARG A 571 -4.10 -38.31 12.51
N VAL A 572 -3.67 -37.21 11.90
CA VAL A 572 -2.25 -36.88 11.69
C VAL A 572 -1.87 -35.68 12.55
N ILE A 573 -0.83 -35.84 13.36
CA ILE A 573 -0.35 -34.80 14.28
C ILE A 573 0.98 -34.23 13.77
N LEU A 574 1.07 -32.92 13.67
CA LEU A 574 2.31 -32.18 13.49
C LEU A 574 2.82 -31.70 14.86
N ALA A 575 3.95 -32.28 15.28
CA ALA A 575 4.66 -31.98 16.52
C ALA A 575 5.46 -30.66 16.44
N SER A 576 4.83 -29.57 15.99
CA SER A 576 5.51 -28.29 15.73
C SER A 576 4.54 -27.11 15.69
N ALA A 577 4.86 -26.05 16.46
CA ALA A 577 4.12 -24.78 16.43
C ALA A 577 4.34 -23.94 15.15
N SER A 578 5.26 -24.35 14.26
CA SER A 578 5.59 -23.59 13.04
C SER A 578 4.42 -23.57 12.04
N PRO A 579 3.82 -22.40 11.74
CA PRO A 579 2.74 -22.30 10.76
C PRO A 579 3.21 -22.64 9.33
N ARG A 580 4.50 -22.44 9.03
CA ARG A 580 5.10 -22.75 7.72
C ARG A 580 5.10 -24.25 7.42
N ARG A 581 5.38 -25.09 8.43
CA ARG A 581 5.39 -26.56 8.26
C ARG A 581 3.98 -27.08 7.98
N LYS A 582 2.97 -26.54 8.67
CA LYS A 582 1.55 -26.83 8.38
C LYS A 582 1.18 -26.41 6.96
N ALA A 583 1.59 -25.22 6.52
CA ALA A 583 1.31 -24.74 5.16
C ALA A 583 1.95 -25.62 4.08
N MET A 584 3.20 -26.07 4.28
CA MET A 584 3.89 -26.97 3.33
C MET A 584 3.18 -28.32 3.19
N LEU A 585 2.70 -28.89 4.30
CA LEU A 585 1.91 -30.14 4.27
C LEU A 585 0.51 -29.93 3.66
N ALA A 586 -0.14 -28.78 3.91
CA ALA A 586 -1.41 -28.44 3.29
C ALA A 586 -1.31 -28.26 1.76
N GLN A 587 -0.22 -27.65 1.27
CA GLN A 587 0.03 -27.45 -0.16
C GLN A 587 0.14 -28.76 -0.95
N ILE A 588 0.62 -29.83 -0.32
CA ILE A 588 0.68 -31.17 -0.93
C ILE A 588 -0.60 -31.99 -0.71
N GLY A 589 -1.64 -31.42 -0.06
CA GLY A 589 -2.94 -32.06 0.09
C GLY A 589 -3.24 -32.70 1.46
N LEU A 590 -2.39 -32.50 2.48
CA LEU A 590 -2.68 -32.88 3.87
C LEU A 590 -3.25 -31.68 4.64
N THR A 591 -4.55 -31.44 4.50
CA THR A 591 -5.23 -30.27 5.07
C THR A 591 -5.80 -30.50 6.48
N GLY A 592 -6.08 -31.75 6.85
CA GLY A 592 -6.67 -32.16 8.14
C GLY A 592 -5.67 -32.45 9.27
N ILE A 593 -4.53 -31.74 9.32
CA ILE A 593 -3.47 -31.99 10.30
C ILE A 593 -3.75 -31.27 11.62
N GLU A 594 -3.71 -32.02 12.71
CA GLU A 594 -3.72 -31.54 14.10
C GLU A 594 -2.33 -31.01 14.49
N VAL A 595 -2.26 -29.89 15.21
CA VAL A 595 -0.97 -29.29 15.62
C VAL A 595 -0.84 -29.36 17.14
N ILE A 596 0.11 -30.16 17.61
CA ILE A 596 0.43 -30.28 19.04
C ILE A 596 1.93 -30.01 19.22
N PRO A 597 2.35 -28.82 19.66
CA PRO A 597 3.76 -28.56 19.90
C PRO A 597 4.27 -29.32 21.12
N SER A 598 5.53 -29.77 21.06
CA SER A 598 6.22 -30.35 22.22
C SER A 598 6.53 -29.28 23.27
N THR A 599 6.31 -29.60 24.55
CA THR A 599 6.67 -28.76 25.71
C THR A 599 8.02 -29.13 26.34
N GLU A 600 8.67 -30.20 25.85
CA GLU A 600 10.01 -30.59 26.30
C GLU A 600 11.03 -29.46 26.10
N PRO A 601 11.89 -29.18 27.09
CA PRO A 601 12.93 -28.17 26.96
C PRO A 601 13.95 -28.54 25.88
N GLU A 602 14.36 -27.54 25.10
CA GLU A 602 15.45 -27.64 24.10
C GLU A 602 16.80 -27.47 24.82
N ASP A 603 17.12 -28.38 25.74
CA ASP A 603 18.25 -28.30 26.68
C ASP A 603 19.38 -29.31 26.41
N LEU A 604 19.36 -29.96 25.24
CA LEU A 604 20.43 -30.87 24.84
C LEU A 604 21.76 -30.09 24.73
N ASP A 605 22.85 -30.71 25.19
CA ASP A 605 24.16 -30.06 25.10
C ASP A 605 24.71 -30.14 23.67
N SER A 606 24.51 -29.03 22.95
CA SER A 606 25.06 -28.84 21.59
C SER A 606 26.59 -28.84 21.50
N ALA A 607 27.32 -28.76 22.62
CA ALA A 607 28.79 -28.83 22.63
C ALA A 607 29.33 -30.26 22.68
N SER A 608 28.60 -31.19 23.32
CA SER A 608 28.93 -32.62 23.35
C SER A 608 28.38 -33.40 22.16
N LEU A 609 27.27 -32.94 21.56
CA LEU A 609 26.67 -33.52 20.35
C LEU A 609 27.03 -32.70 19.11
N GLY A 610 27.53 -33.33 18.05
CA GLY A 610 27.70 -32.67 16.75
C GLY A 610 26.36 -32.14 16.21
N PRO A 611 26.34 -31.09 15.35
CA PRO A 611 25.11 -30.43 14.91
C PRO A 611 24.04 -31.39 14.33
N GLU A 612 24.47 -32.41 13.60
CA GLU A 612 23.58 -33.41 12.98
C GLU A 612 22.93 -34.33 14.02
N ALA A 613 23.71 -34.77 15.01
CA ALA A 613 23.22 -35.59 16.12
C ALA A 613 22.29 -34.78 17.04
N TYR A 614 22.62 -33.50 17.27
CA TYR A 614 21.80 -32.59 18.06
C TYR A 614 20.41 -32.42 17.45
N VAL A 615 20.32 -31.98 16.18
CA VAL A 615 19.02 -31.71 15.54
C VAL A 615 18.19 -32.99 15.38
N ALA A 616 18.82 -34.13 15.10
CA ALA A 616 18.15 -35.43 15.04
C ALA A 616 17.58 -35.85 16.40
N ALA A 617 18.36 -35.71 17.48
CA ALA A 617 17.92 -36.03 18.83
C ALA A 617 16.75 -35.13 19.28
N THR A 618 16.82 -33.83 18.98
CA THR A 618 15.75 -32.87 19.28
C THR A 618 14.46 -33.22 18.53
N ALA A 619 14.52 -33.47 17.22
CA ALA A 619 13.35 -33.87 16.44
C ALA A 619 12.73 -35.18 16.95
N ARG A 620 13.57 -36.16 17.32
CA ARG A 620 13.12 -37.44 17.89
C ARG A 620 12.45 -37.27 19.25
N ARG A 621 13.03 -36.47 20.16
CA ARG A 621 12.43 -36.17 21.48
C ARG A 621 11.07 -35.50 21.33
N LYS A 622 10.94 -34.53 20.42
CA LYS A 622 9.66 -33.87 20.10
C LYS A 622 8.62 -34.85 19.59
N CYS A 623 9.00 -35.76 18.69
CA CYS A 623 8.11 -36.78 18.13
C CYS A 623 7.58 -37.73 19.22
N LEU A 624 8.48 -38.28 20.04
CA LEU A 624 8.14 -39.22 21.12
C LEU A 624 7.26 -38.55 22.19
N HIS A 625 7.61 -37.33 22.59
CA HIS A 625 6.84 -36.60 23.59
C HIS A 625 5.40 -36.32 23.11
N VAL A 626 5.23 -35.82 21.87
CA VAL A 626 3.90 -35.50 21.34
C VAL A 626 3.04 -36.75 21.14
N TYR A 627 3.62 -37.86 20.72
CA TYR A 627 2.89 -39.13 20.63
C TYR A 627 2.47 -39.64 21.99
N LYS A 628 3.36 -39.63 22.99
CA LYS A 628 3.00 -40.00 24.36
C LYS A 628 1.88 -39.10 24.90
N LEU A 629 1.99 -37.79 24.70
CA LEU A 629 0.96 -36.83 25.10
C LEU A 629 -0.39 -37.10 24.41
N ALA A 630 -0.37 -37.48 23.13
CA ALA A 630 -1.58 -37.83 22.39
C ALA A 630 -2.23 -39.12 22.92
N LEU A 631 -1.43 -40.12 23.29
CA LEU A 631 -1.91 -41.34 23.95
C LEU A 631 -2.48 -41.05 25.34
N ASP A 632 -1.78 -40.25 26.16
CA ASP A 632 -2.26 -39.87 27.50
C ASP A 632 -3.60 -39.10 27.42
N ARG A 633 -3.76 -38.22 26.41
CA ARG A 633 -5.03 -37.52 26.14
C ARG A 633 -6.13 -38.48 25.73
N GLN A 634 -5.79 -39.48 24.92
CA GLN A 634 -6.73 -40.51 24.50
C GLN A 634 -7.19 -41.38 25.67
N GLU A 635 -6.27 -41.86 26.50
CA GLU A 635 -6.60 -42.62 27.71
C GLU A 635 -7.51 -41.81 28.64
N ALA A 636 -7.20 -40.52 28.84
CA ALA A 636 -8.04 -39.62 29.63
C ALA A 636 -9.43 -39.43 29.02
N ALA A 637 -9.55 -39.24 27.71
CA ALA A 637 -10.82 -39.11 27.01
C ALA A 637 -11.67 -40.39 27.10
N ILE A 638 -11.05 -41.57 26.93
CA ILE A 638 -11.69 -42.87 27.09
C ILE A 638 -12.16 -43.08 28.54
N ALA A 639 -11.32 -42.74 29.53
CA ALA A 639 -11.69 -42.83 30.94
C ALA A 639 -12.87 -41.90 31.30
N ALA A 640 -12.88 -40.68 30.75
CA ALA A 640 -13.95 -39.70 30.95
C ALA A 640 -15.28 -40.15 30.31
N SER A 641 -15.22 -40.76 29.13
CA SER A 641 -16.41 -41.31 28.44
C SER A 641 -17.11 -42.47 29.18
N LYS A 642 -16.40 -43.13 30.11
CA LYS A 642 -16.94 -44.24 30.93
C LYS A 642 -17.57 -43.75 32.25
N LYS A 643 -17.46 -42.46 32.60
CA LYS A 643 -18.10 -41.90 33.81
C LYS A 643 -19.57 -41.58 33.55
N PRO A 644 -20.50 -41.92 34.47
CA PRO A 644 -21.90 -41.54 34.34
C PRO A 644 -22.05 -40.01 34.47
N PRO A 645 -22.96 -39.37 33.69
CA PRO A 645 -23.17 -37.94 33.74
C PRO A 645 -23.71 -37.53 35.12
N THR A 646 -23.11 -36.51 35.74
CA THR A 646 -23.62 -35.89 36.98
C THR A 646 -24.19 -34.51 36.67
N ALA A 647 -25.18 -34.07 37.46
CA ALA A 647 -25.93 -32.83 37.20
C ALA A 647 -25.10 -31.53 37.22
N ALA A 648 -23.82 -31.59 37.57
CA ALA A 648 -22.91 -30.43 37.63
C ALA A 648 -22.02 -30.28 36.37
N GLU A 649 -21.92 -31.30 35.50
CA GLU A 649 -21.06 -31.27 34.30
C GLU A 649 -21.80 -31.92 33.11
N PRO A 650 -22.41 -31.13 32.20
CA PRO A 650 -23.24 -31.64 31.11
C PRO A 650 -22.45 -32.26 29.95
N ASN A 651 -21.11 -32.19 29.95
CA ASN A 651 -20.27 -32.78 28.92
C ASN A 651 -19.20 -33.70 29.56
N PRO A 652 -19.32 -35.03 29.47
CA PRO A 652 -18.31 -35.96 30.02
C PRO A 652 -17.01 -35.99 29.18
N PHE A 653 -16.93 -35.24 28.08
CA PHE A 653 -15.76 -35.20 27.18
C PHE A 653 -15.02 -33.85 27.29
N PRO A 654 -13.86 -33.78 27.96
CA PRO A 654 -13.11 -32.53 28.13
C PRO A 654 -12.24 -32.14 26.90
N GLY A 655 -12.44 -32.76 25.72
CA GLY A 655 -11.60 -32.56 24.54
C GLY A 655 -12.31 -32.84 23.20
N PRO A 656 -11.69 -32.49 22.06
CA PRO A 656 -12.23 -32.75 20.72
C PRO A 656 -12.48 -34.25 20.47
N ALA A 657 -13.48 -34.59 19.66
CA ALA A 657 -13.83 -35.99 19.34
C ALA A 657 -12.65 -36.81 18.77
N SER A 658 -11.66 -36.16 18.14
CA SER A 658 -10.43 -36.77 17.66
C SER A 658 -9.54 -37.34 18.77
N ASP A 659 -9.68 -36.89 20.01
CA ASP A 659 -8.92 -37.43 21.14
C ASP A 659 -9.36 -38.85 21.52
N LEU A 660 -10.48 -39.36 21.00
CA LEU A 660 -10.86 -40.77 21.17
C LEU A 660 -10.10 -41.72 20.21
N GLU A 661 -9.50 -41.18 19.14
CA GLU A 661 -8.77 -41.95 18.13
C GLU A 661 -7.26 -41.91 18.39
N GLU A 662 -6.60 -43.06 18.22
CA GLU A 662 -5.15 -43.14 18.30
C GLU A 662 -4.52 -42.36 17.12
N PRO A 663 -3.44 -41.59 17.34
CA PRO A 663 -2.76 -40.92 16.24
C PRO A 663 -2.20 -41.92 15.23
N ALA A 664 -2.69 -41.85 13.99
CA ALA A 664 -2.22 -42.67 12.90
C ALA A 664 -0.81 -42.29 12.44
N LEU A 665 -0.40 -41.04 12.68
CA LEU A 665 0.91 -40.53 12.30
C LEU A 665 1.28 -39.30 13.14
N VAL A 666 2.51 -39.24 13.64
CA VAL A 666 3.11 -38.04 14.24
C VAL A 666 4.31 -37.62 13.42
N ILE A 667 4.35 -36.35 13.02
CA ILE A 667 5.45 -35.74 12.25
C ILE A 667 6.09 -34.66 13.11
N ALA A 668 7.37 -34.81 13.44
CA ALA A 668 8.18 -33.79 14.07
C ALA A 668 9.27 -33.29 13.11
N ALA A 669 9.61 -32.01 13.23
CA ALA A 669 10.77 -31.46 12.55
C ALA A 669 11.49 -30.43 13.42
N ASP A 670 12.80 -30.42 13.35
CA ASP A 670 13.65 -29.43 14.00
C ASP A 670 14.67 -28.88 13.01
N THR A 671 14.95 -27.58 13.08
CA THR A 671 15.79 -26.89 12.10
C THR A 671 16.81 -26.02 12.83
N ILE A 672 18.09 -26.23 12.52
CA ILE A 672 19.20 -25.43 13.06
C ILE A 672 20.10 -24.91 11.93
N ILE A 673 20.93 -23.92 12.25
CA ILE A 673 22.02 -23.50 11.38
C ILE A 673 23.36 -23.90 12.02
N ALA A 674 24.22 -24.53 11.24
CA ALA A 674 25.59 -24.82 11.63
C ALA A 674 26.56 -23.95 10.83
N THR A 675 27.39 -23.19 11.53
CA THR A 675 28.49 -22.44 10.91
C THR A 675 29.57 -23.41 10.39
N ARG A 676 30.49 -22.92 9.55
CA ARG A 676 31.64 -23.72 9.08
C ARG A 676 32.52 -24.28 10.20
N ALA A 677 32.57 -23.59 11.34
CA ALA A 677 33.29 -24.03 12.54
C ALA A 677 32.51 -25.07 13.38
N GLY A 678 31.35 -25.54 12.92
CA GLY A 678 30.52 -26.50 13.64
C GLY A 678 29.66 -25.89 14.76
N LYS A 679 29.71 -24.57 14.96
CA LYS A 679 28.87 -23.89 15.96
C LYS A 679 27.41 -23.87 15.51
N VAL A 680 26.51 -24.34 16.39
CA VAL A 680 25.06 -24.28 16.21
C VAL A 680 24.55 -22.87 16.50
N LEU A 681 23.72 -22.35 15.60
CA LEU A 681 22.99 -21.10 15.71
C LEU A 681 21.50 -21.42 15.71
N GLU A 682 20.88 -21.16 16.86
CA GLU A 682 19.45 -21.34 17.08
C GLU A 682 18.70 -20.03 16.77
N LYS A 683 17.58 -19.79 17.46
CA LYS A 683 16.82 -18.55 17.38
C LYS A 683 17.54 -17.46 18.18
N PRO A 684 17.59 -16.21 17.69
CA PRO A 684 18.18 -15.11 18.44
C PRO A 684 17.38 -14.81 19.71
N ARG A 685 18.06 -14.56 20.85
CA ARG A 685 17.42 -14.24 22.14
C ARG A 685 17.29 -12.73 22.36
N SER A 686 18.00 -11.93 21.57
CA SER A 686 17.94 -10.46 21.59
C SER A 686 18.25 -9.86 20.22
N SER A 687 17.83 -8.62 19.97
CA SER A 687 18.13 -7.92 18.71
C SER A 687 19.64 -7.74 18.48
N ALA A 688 20.43 -7.51 19.55
CA ALA A 688 21.88 -7.40 19.43
C ALA A 688 22.54 -8.74 19.08
N GLU A 689 22.02 -9.85 19.60
CA GLU A 689 22.44 -11.19 19.17
C GLU A 689 22.01 -11.49 17.73
N HIS A 690 20.80 -11.07 17.34
CA HIS A 690 20.28 -11.23 15.98
C HIS A 690 21.17 -10.55 14.93
N VAL A 691 21.56 -9.30 15.16
CA VAL A 691 22.50 -8.58 14.27
C VAL A 691 23.83 -9.31 14.18
N ARG A 692 24.44 -9.66 15.33
CA ARG A 692 25.72 -10.38 15.37
C ARG A 692 25.66 -11.73 14.64
N MET A 693 24.57 -12.45 14.81
CA MET A 693 24.35 -13.74 14.14
C MET A 693 24.37 -13.57 12.62
N LEU A 694 23.63 -12.59 12.08
CA LEU A 694 23.59 -12.32 10.64
C LEU A 694 24.92 -11.78 10.09
N GLN A 695 25.64 -10.97 10.86
CA GLN A 695 27.00 -10.53 10.51
C GLN A 695 27.95 -11.72 10.39
N VAL A 696 27.93 -12.65 11.35
CA VAL A 696 28.74 -13.87 11.29
C VAL A 696 28.39 -14.72 10.07
N LEU A 697 27.09 -14.88 9.75
CA LEU A 697 26.67 -15.62 8.56
C LEU A 697 27.09 -14.94 7.25
N ARG A 698 27.00 -13.60 7.17
CA ARG A 698 27.50 -12.81 6.04
C ARG A 698 29.01 -12.97 5.88
N ASP A 699 29.76 -12.76 6.95
CA ASP A 699 31.23 -12.69 6.91
C ASP A 699 31.85 -14.07 6.66
N THR A 700 31.20 -15.14 7.11
CA THR A 700 31.60 -16.52 6.80
C THR A 700 31.10 -17.01 5.43
N ARG A 701 30.18 -16.26 4.81
CA ARG A 701 29.57 -16.46 3.49
C ARG A 701 28.75 -17.73 3.31
N VAL A 702 29.09 -18.82 3.98
CA VAL A 702 28.43 -20.11 3.82
C VAL A 702 28.17 -20.78 5.16
N HIS A 703 26.96 -21.28 5.31
CA HIS A 703 26.53 -22.08 6.46
C HIS A 703 25.61 -23.23 6.02
N ARG A 704 25.53 -24.24 6.87
CA ARG A 704 24.69 -25.42 6.66
C ARG A 704 23.37 -25.22 7.38
N VAL A 705 22.26 -25.36 6.67
CA VAL A 705 20.94 -25.50 7.28
C VAL A 705 20.63 -26.98 7.40
N LEU A 706 20.34 -27.40 8.63
CA LEU A 706 20.08 -28.78 8.98
C LEU A 706 18.63 -28.88 9.45
N THR A 707 17.79 -29.63 8.74
CA THR A 707 16.47 -30.00 9.27
C THR A 707 16.40 -31.50 9.48
N ALA A 708 16.20 -31.91 10.72
CA ALA A 708 15.81 -33.28 11.02
C ALA A 708 14.29 -33.41 10.98
N VAL A 709 13.81 -34.42 10.27
CA VAL A 709 12.42 -34.86 10.29
C VAL A 709 12.36 -36.21 10.99
N CYS A 710 11.45 -36.35 11.92
CA CYS A 710 11.17 -37.61 12.59
C CYS A 710 9.68 -37.91 12.44
N VAL A 711 9.36 -39.10 11.95
CA VAL A 711 7.99 -39.55 11.72
C VAL A 711 7.76 -40.84 12.49
N MET A 712 6.59 -40.97 13.10
CA MET A 712 6.22 -42.14 13.88
C MET A 712 4.78 -42.55 13.61
N ALA A 713 4.54 -43.85 13.51
CA ALA A 713 3.21 -44.45 13.35
C ALA A 713 3.08 -45.68 14.26
N PRO A 714 1.87 -46.00 14.75
CA PRO A 714 1.64 -47.22 15.50
C PRO A 714 1.89 -48.46 14.63
N LYS A 715 2.39 -49.53 15.23
CA LYS A 715 2.57 -50.80 14.52
C LYS A 715 1.26 -51.53 14.38
N ALA A 716 0.99 -52.08 13.19
CA ALA A 716 -0.24 -52.85 12.94
C ALA A 716 -0.33 -54.12 13.80
N ASP A 717 0.82 -54.70 14.20
CA ASP A 717 0.91 -55.90 15.02
C ASP A 717 1.06 -55.62 16.53
N ALA A 718 1.08 -54.35 16.93
CA ALA A 718 1.32 -53.88 18.30
C ALA A 718 2.58 -54.47 18.97
N SER A 719 3.56 -54.95 18.18
CA SER A 719 4.81 -55.50 18.70
C SER A 719 5.61 -54.41 19.42
N HIS A 720 6.20 -54.73 20.58
CA HIS A 720 6.98 -53.77 21.36
C HIS A 720 8.08 -53.10 20.50
N PRO A 721 8.22 -51.75 20.48
CA PRO A 721 7.66 -50.76 21.42
C PRO A 721 6.26 -50.21 21.08
N GLY A 722 5.51 -50.83 20.18
CA GLY A 722 4.14 -50.48 19.79
C GLY A 722 4.07 -49.48 18.63
N TYR A 723 5.19 -48.91 18.22
CA TYR A 723 5.31 -47.93 17.15
C TYR A 723 6.55 -48.19 16.28
N GLU A 724 6.49 -47.71 15.05
CA GLU A 724 7.60 -47.61 14.12
C GLU A 724 8.03 -46.14 14.02
N ILE A 725 9.32 -45.86 14.18
CA ILE A 725 9.87 -44.50 14.15
C ILE A 725 11.02 -44.42 13.15
N ALA A 726 10.98 -43.43 12.28
CA ALA A 726 12.03 -43.17 11.31
C ALA A 726 12.42 -41.69 11.35
N SER A 727 13.71 -41.42 11.14
CA SER A 727 14.22 -40.05 11.12
C SER A 727 15.26 -39.86 10.02
N HIS A 728 15.29 -38.66 9.45
CA HIS A 728 16.27 -38.25 8.45
C HIS A 728 16.69 -36.81 8.69
N THR A 729 17.99 -36.53 8.56
CA THR A 729 18.52 -35.16 8.61
C THR A 729 18.92 -34.73 7.21
N GLU A 730 18.31 -33.66 6.72
CA GLU A 730 18.61 -33.10 5.41
C GLU A 730 19.57 -31.91 5.55
N HIS A 731 20.55 -31.83 4.64
CA HIS A 731 21.60 -30.82 4.65
C HIS A 731 21.44 -29.89 3.45
N THR A 732 21.55 -28.59 3.66
CA THR A 732 21.54 -27.62 2.55
C THR A 732 22.50 -26.49 2.83
N ASN A 733 23.37 -26.19 1.87
CA ASN A 733 24.30 -25.07 1.99
C ASN A 733 23.61 -23.80 1.51
N VAL A 734 23.67 -22.76 2.34
CA VAL A 734 23.14 -21.44 2.00
C VAL A 734 24.31 -20.47 1.94
N TYR A 735 24.38 -19.74 0.83
CA TYR A 735 25.39 -18.73 0.57
C TYR A 735 24.79 -17.36 0.81
N PHE A 736 25.40 -16.56 1.68
CA PHE A 736 25.00 -15.18 1.94
C PHE A 736 25.69 -14.20 0.99
N ALA A 737 25.00 -13.10 0.71
CA ALA A 737 25.58 -11.93 0.06
C ALA A 737 26.75 -11.39 0.89
N ARG A 738 27.75 -10.78 0.25
CA ARG A 738 28.95 -10.27 0.93
C ARG A 738 28.74 -8.83 1.39
N ALA A 739 29.57 -8.36 2.32
CA ALA A 739 29.56 -6.97 2.75
C ALA A 739 29.85 -5.99 1.59
N ASP A 740 30.79 -6.36 0.70
CA ASP A 740 31.14 -5.63 -0.53
C ASP A 740 30.18 -5.87 -1.70
N ASP A 741 29.36 -6.92 -1.63
CA ASP A 741 28.27 -7.24 -2.56
C ASP A 741 26.90 -6.88 -1.97
N GLY A 742 26.84 -5.78 -1.22
CA GLY A 742 25.56 -5.18 -0.86
C GLY A 742 24.87 -5.77 0.37
N LEU A 743 25.62 -6.17 1.40
CA LEU A 743 25.04 -6.45 2.73
C LEU A 743 25.79 -5.71 3.86
N PRO A 744 25.80 -4.37 3.89
CA PRO A 744 26.40 -3.60 4.98
C PRO A 744 25.62 -3.74 6.30
N ASP A 745 26.24 -3.33 7.41
CA ASP A 745 25.70 -3.52 8.76
C ASP A 745 24.33 -2.84 8.96
N ASP A 746 24.12 -1.67 8.39
CA ASP A 746 22.87 -0.93 8.50
C ASP A 746 21.70 -1.62 7.75
N VAL A 747 22.00 -2.38 6.70
CA VAL A 747 21.02 -3.24 6.00
C VAL A 747 20.67 -4.46 6.86
N ILE A 748 21.65 -5.08 7.53
CA ILE A 748 21.40 -6.16 8.50
C ILE A 748 20.55 -5.64 9.67
N GLU A 749 20.88 -4.48 10.22
CA GLU A 749 20.12 -3.85 11.30
C GLU A 749 18.68 -3.54 10.87
N SER A 750 18.51 -3.04 9.64
CA SER A 750 17.18 -2.80 9.05
C SER A 750 16.39 -4.09 8.90
N TYR A 751 17.04 -5.18 8.48
CA TYR A 751 16.44 -6.51 8.42
C TYR A 751 16.03 -7.03 9.79
N VAL A 752 16.90 -6.95 10.81
CA VAL A 752 16.59 -7.38 12.18
C VAL A 752 15.38 -6.64 12.75
N ARG A 753 15.25 -5.35 12.44
CA ARG A 753 14.10 -4.54 12.85
C ARG A 753 12.77 -5.00 12.23
N THR A 754 12.77 -5.78 11.13
CA THR A 754 11.55 -6.41 10.58
C THR A 754 10.98 -7.50 11.46
N ARG A 755 11.78 -8.03 12.39
CA ARG A 755 11.48 -9.23 13.19
C ARG A 755 11.16 -10.49 12.36
N GLU A 756 11.27 -10.44 11.03
CA GLU A 756 10.95 -11.55 10.14
C GLU A 756 11.77 -12.80 10.47
N GLY A 757 13.02 -12.62 10.89
CA GLY A 757 13.91 -13.73 11.28
C GLY A 757 13.88 -14.10 12.76
N ALA A 758 13.18 -13.36 13.63
CA ALA A 758 13.36 -13.45 15.08
C ALA A 758 12.96 -14.81 15.69
N ASP A 759 11.97 -15.48 15.11
CA ASP A 759 11.47 -16.79 15.51
C ASP A 759 12.14 -17.96 14.75
N LYS A 760 13.24 -17.70 14.03
CA LYS A 760 13.87 -18.65 13.08
C LYS A 760 15.32 -18.92 13.44
N ALA A 761 15.75 -20.16 13.22
CA ALA A 761 17.16 -20.53 13.39
C ALA A 761 18.04 -19.70 12.45
N GLY A 762 19.14 -19.16 12.97
CA GLY A 762 20.03 -18.29 12.21
C GLY A 762 19.48 -16.89 11.94
N GLY A 763 18.28 -16.57 12.41
CA GLY A 763 17.75 -15.22 12.35
C GLY A 763 17.30 -14.77 10.96
N TYR A 764 16.96 -15.64 10.00
CA TYR A 764 16.42 -15.19 8.71
C TYR A 764 15.31 -16.08 8.14
N ALA A 765 14.49 -15.51 7.24
CA ALA A 765 13.42 -16.22 6.54
C ALA A 765 13.68 -16.27 5.03
N LEU A 766 13.73 -17.48 4.46
CA LEU A 766 13.94 -17.63 3.02
C LEU A 766 12.72 -17.23 2.18
N GLN A 767 11.50 -17.41 2.71
CA GLN A 767 10.24 -17.14 1.99
C GLN A 767 9.83 -15.66 1.98
N GLY A 768 10.67 -14.78 2.51
CA GLY A 768 10.40 -13.35 2.48
C GLY A 768 11.68 -12.56 2.27
N VAL A 769 11.80 -11.46 2.99
CA VAL A 769 12.84 -10.45 2.80
C VAL A 769 14.23 -11.05 2.92
N GLY A 770 14.42 -11.93 3.90
CA GLY A 770 15.72 -12.59 4.14
C GLY A 770 16.23 -13.35 2.92
N GLY A 771 15.34 -14.00 2.16
CA GLY A 771 15.71 -14.73 0.95
C GLY A 771 16.02 -13.84 -0.25
N MET A 772 15.43 -12.64 -0.31
CA MET A 772 15.68 -11.67 -1.39
C MET A 772 16.94 -10.83 -1.17
N LEU A 773 17.27 -10.60 0.11
CA LEU A 773 18.31 -9.66 0.54
C LEU A 773 19.59 -10.36 1.01
N LEU A 774 19.45 -11.38 1.87
CA LEU A 774 20.60 -11.98 2.57
C LEU A 774 21.20 -13.14 1.76
N VAL A 775 20.38 -13.87 1.01
CA VAL A 775 20.77 -15.12 0.32
C VAL A 775 21.23 -14.85 -1.12
N GLU A 776 22.39 -15.38 -1.49
CA GLU A 776 22.97 -15.37 -2.84
C GLU A 776 22.61 -16.62 -3.62
N LYS A 777 22.84 -17.78 -3.01
CA LYS A 777 22.66 -19.09 -3.64
C LYS A 777 22.27 -20.13 -2.60
N ILE A 778 21.55 -21.15 -3.04
CA ILE A 778 21.27 -22.35 -2.25
C ILE A 778 21.77 -23.56 -3.02
N GLU A 779 22.51 -24.43 -2.35
CA GLU A 779 22.91 -25.74 -2.86
C GLU A 779 22.29 -26.82 -1.96
N GLY A 780 21.24 -27.47 -2.48
CA GLY A 780 20.41 -28.42 -1.75
C GLY A 780 18.94 -28.04 -1.84
N SER A 781 18.15 -28.52 -0.88
CA SER A 781 16.68 -28.41 -0.94
C SER A 781 16.17 -27.11 -0.32
N VAL A 782 15.32 -26.40 -1.07
CA VAL A 782 14.73 -25.11 -0.61
C VAL A 782 13.77 -25.32 0.57
N ASP A 783 12.96 -26.38 0.53
CA ASP A 783 12.03 -26.76 1.59
C ASP A 783 12.74 -27.17 2.90
N ASN A 784 13.94 -27.74 2.81
CA ASN A 784 14.83 -27.98 3.94
C ASN A 784 15.19 -26.66 4.65
N VAL A 785 15.52 -25.60 3.90
CA VAL A 785 15.84 -24.28 4.46
C VAL A 785 14.61 -23.61 5.08
N ILE A 786 13.42 -23.83 4.51
CA ILE A 786 12.15 -23.33 5.07
C ILE A 786 11.81 -24.04 6.39
N GLY A 787 12.26 -25.30 6.54
CA GLY A 787 12.23 -26.06 7.78
C GLY A 787 11.43 -27.35 7.71
N LEU A 788 11.12 -27.86 6.52
CA LEU A 788 10.54 -29.19 6.33
C LEU A 788 10.92 -29.74 4.93
N PRO A 789 11.88 -30.68 4.81
CA PRO A 789 12.15 -31.36 3.54
C PRO A 789 10.98 -32.29 3.19
N VAL A 790 10.04 -31.80 2.40
CA VAL A 790 8.71 -32.41 2.17
C VAL A 790 8.85 -33.78 1.50
N ARG A 791 9.75 -33.91 0.52
CA ARG A 791 9.99 -35.19 -0.17
C ARG A 791 10.48 -36.26 0.79
N LYS A 792 11.46 -35.94 1.64
CA LYS A 792 11.99 -36.86 2.65
C LYS A 792 10.97 -37.17 3.74
N CYS A 793 10.20 -36.16 4.16
CA CYS A 793 9.09 -36.36 5.10
C CYS A 793 8.10 -37.40 4.57
N LEU A 794 7.66 -37.30 3.31
CA LEU A 794 6.71 -38.26 2.73
C LEU A 794 7.31 -39.67 2.59
N GLN A 795 8.60 -39.79 2.23
CA GLN A 795 9.29 -41.09 2.21
C GLN A 795 9.33 -41.74 3.59
N LEU A 796 9.56 -40.95 4.65
CA LEU A 796 9.51 -41.45 6.02
C LEU A 796 8.09 -41.86 6.42
N CYS A 797 7.07 -41.08 6.07
CA CYS A 797 5.67 -41.43 6.31
C CYS A 797 5.29 -42.75 5.62
N GLU A 798 5.68 -42.92 4.35
CA GLU A 798 5.45 -44.16 3.61
C GLU A 798 6.15 -45.34 4.30
N LYS A 799 7.40 -45.15 4.74
CA LYS A 799 8.16 -46.19 5.44
C LYS A 799 7.45 -46.64 6.72
N VAL A 800 7.12 -45.71 7.61
CA VAL A 800 6.55 -46.07 8.92
C VAL A 800 5.10 -46.56 8.85
N ILE A 801 4.38 -46.32 7.75
CA ILE A 801 2.99 -46.78 7.58
C ILE A 801 2.93 -48.10 6.80
N PHE A 802 3.65 -48.21 5.67
CA PHE A 802 3.50 -49.32 4.73
C PHE A 802 4.66 -50.29 4.71
N ARG A 803 5.84 -49.91 5.22
CA ARG A 803 7.08 -50.73 5.18
C ARG A 803 7.68 -50.91 6.58
N GLN A 804 6.83 -51.22 7.55
CA GLN A 804 7.23 -51.47 8.93
C GLN A 804 8.12 -52.73 9.01
N GLY A 805 9.26 -52.65 9.70
CA GLY A 805 10.18 -53.78 9.87
C GLY A 805 11.19 -54.03 8.74
N GLU A 806 11.22 -53.18 7.70
CA GLU A 806 12.29 -53.21 6.69
C GLU A 806 13.53 -52.43 7.19
N ASP A 807 14.61 -53.14 7.52
CA ASP A 807 15.91 -52.54 7.82
C ASP A 807 16.53 -51.88 6.57
N ALA A 808 17.18 -50.73 6.76
CA ALA A 808 17.77 -49.97 5.67
C ALA A 808 19.12 -50.58 5.25
N ASP A 809 19.10 -51.49 4.28
CA ASP A 809 20.33 -51.92 3.60
C ASP A 809 20.86 -50.81 2.66
N VAL A 810 21.93 -50.17 3.13
CA VAL A 810 23.19 -49.84 2.42
C VAL A 810 23.12 -49.13 1.04
N SER A 811 23.43 -47.83 1.10
CA SER A 811 24.25 -46.99 0.20
C SER A 811 24.42 -47.29 -1.31
N SER A 812 24.40 -46.16 -2.05
CA SER A 812 25.10 -45.84 -3.32
C SER A 812 24.40 -46.21 -4.63
N GLY A 813 24.18 -45.20 -5.48
CA GLY A 813 23.72 -45.37 -6.86
C GLY A 813 22.87 -44.20 -7.37
N GLU A 814 23.56 -43.27 -8.02
CA GLU A 814 23.16 -42.14 -8.87
C GLU A 814 21.77 -42.12 -9.55
N GLU A 815 21.27 -40.88 -9.69
CA GLU A 815 20.42 -40.28 -10.75
C GLU A 815 19.41 -41.15 -11.54
N GLU A 816 18.13 -40.81 -11.41
CA GLU A 816 17.23 -40.48 -12.54
C GLU A 816 16.06 -39.57 -12.08
#